data_AF-A0A9W4AFM0-F1
#
_entry.id   AF-A0A9W4AFM0-F1
#
_cell.length_a   1.000
_cell.length_b   1.000
_cell.length_c   1.000
_cell.angle_alpha   90.00
_cell.angle_beta   90.00
_cell.angle_gamma   90.00
#
_symmetry.space_group_name_H-M   'P 1'
#
loop_
_entity.id
_entity.type
_entity.pdbx_description
1 polymer ?
#
loop_
_entity_poly.entity_id
_entity_poly.type
_entity_poly.pdbx_seq_one_letter_code
_entity_poly.pdbx_strand_id
1 'polypeptide(L)'
;MNVLSNSMVPYNVLRNIKMPTISGTRWDKEMFSSALDNTSVLLNLIEKGINEGDDLLGLFSFIGLTALEAIPIVGGALSKLISIIFFSSKPSISYQKIWEELVKAINQIVDKKIEEALVSELIQELSGFANVLEEYRDAYDLYNGKRVFEIPDNLTPEEYLVTVFTAANLQFLQRIPRFQNPKFDVVFLPFFVHVAEMHILLIRDAAIHGLEWGMDEKMNQKFKKDLKNCIEEYTTYLLKIYKKGLKEASERELKDKDFPTTRDKKHYINTVRWNVINQYKRGMTLTVFDFAYRWKYYQEDYRNNITLNPIRTIYSDIAGSVYPYEKTTNEIDITIKDQNVKYRGLLKKLQVYHAERIDSIQSTYLRNHEIINSNKIGGTGGRISSLDLEDHINNPLIQVNMWSELVPISLGFKFYNEKEEKIGGGSWWPNPHKFGAYHFVGNKVSSIIGFGKNETGGFNSLDAMAVGFKLDDYDSKNRLFGINKNGEPVTKVIDAGNFYKDNFKSNIHKADEPIFGDGILQFTNYLSHQNQDSSVMYQIHVEIEGTYQLHAIIGAKKQREKLSIKVILNDEQQKNLITDYFDSSNTWTGMSLNNEWVYKRVLIGNFQLKRGINNINIHNSILQDSANIKTWNLGSIELTMDTNSIKDPDVTTLYDKDNYAGTKRFIFEDTRRLIDFNDRTSSIKVGSYVPGLRFYEHYDYGGGFIDLGSGEKLSLKNHRLNKKLSSAKFANLVLYKEDDYKGEKTLIFHDIPYLTDFNDKTSSLVVSSNVSGIVRLFEHSFYNGEYIDVSGGQKISLKGHNLNRRISSIKFLKEHEVFNGLYEIVTAINNKSVVDWSKDKNSNVHLWERRNQDNQKWYFKYDSEKQAFQIISKADEYEVLAWNDFKNSMNVFATYNSKKDEHYWILDYLGEGNYLIRNKKKQNLVLDVDGHKTANGTNIKVNEQHALDNPSIEAQKFKINLVDN
;
A
#
# COMPACT_ATOMS: atom_id res chain seq x y z
N MET A 1 46.53 6.33 -34.41
CA MET A 1 46.95 6.87 -33.09
C MET A 1 45.70 7.06 -32.25
N ASN A 2 45.57 6.24 -31.20
CA ASN A 2 44.45 6.28 -30.25
C ASN A 2 44.57 7.52 -29.36
N VAL A 3 43.53 8.35 -29.31
CA VAL A 3 43.36 9.39 -28.30
C VAL A 3 42.16 9.00 -27.45
N LEU A 4 42.43 8.86 -26.15
CA LEU A 4 41.58 8.30 -25.10
C LEU A 4 40.24 9.03 -24.97
N SER A 5 39.15 8.28 -25.05
CA SER A 5 37.81 8.72 -24.63
C SER A 5 37.75 8.80 -23.11
N ASN A 6 37.77 10.02 -22.55
CA ASN A 6 37.43 10.25 -21.14
C ASN A 6 35.90 10.15 -20.95
N SER A 7 35.36 8.92 -21.01
CA SER A 7 34.03 8.61 -20.49
C SER A 7 34.11 8.49 -18.97
N MET A 8 33.79 9.57 -18.24
CA MET A 8 33.67 9.51 -16.78
C MET A 8 32.43 8.71 -16.37
N VAL A 9 32.70 7.64 -15.63
CA VAL A 9 31.83 6.52 -15.22
C VAL A 9 30.86 6.92 -14.08
N PRO A 10 29.63 6.37 -14.02
CA PRO A 10 28.57 6.70 -13.05
C PRO A 10 29.02 6.70 -11.59
N TYR A 11 28.44 7.60 -10.80
CA TYR A 11 28.75 7.79 -9.40
C TYR A 11 27.86 6.93 -8.51
N ASN A 12 28.30 5.72 -8.21
CA ASN A 12 27.80 4.94 -7.08
C ASN A 12 28.93 4.91 -6.04
N VAL A 13 28.57 4.94 -4.75
CA VAL A 13 29.48 4.67 -3.61
C VAL A 13 30.15 3.28 -3.70
N LEU A 14 29.81 2.49 -4.72
CA LEU A 14 30.27 1.15 -5.03
C LEU A 14 30.77 1.07 -6.48
N ARG A 15 31.97 1.60 -6.74
CA ARG A 15 32.52 1.76 -8.11
C ARG A 15 33.18 0.51 -8.72
N ASN A 16 33.23 -0.64 -8.06
CA ASN A 16 33.99 -1.82 -8.56
C ASN A 16 33.22 -3.15 -8.60
N ILE A 17 31.90 -3.14 -8.49
CA ILE A 17 31.09 -4.33 -8.72
C ILE A 17 30.01 -3.89 -9.69
N LYS A 18 29.76 -4.69 -10.76
CA LYS A 18 28.48 -4.62 -11.47
C LYS A 18 27.45 -4.69 -10.35
N MET A 19 26.89 -3.54 -9.96
CA MET A 19 25.75 -3.56 -9.07
C MET A 19 24.78 -4.47 -9.79
N PRO A 20 24.43 -5.60 -9.18
CA PRO A 20 23.49 -6.50 -9.77
C PRO A 20 22.32 -5.62 -10.21
N THR A 21 22.08 -5.59 -11.53
CA THR A 21 21.05 -4.71 -12.07
C THR A 21 19.80 -5.14 -11.34
N ILE A 22 19.24 -4.33 -10.43
CA ILE A 22 17.95 -4.62 -9.82
C ILE A 22 16.89 -4.38 -10.92
N SER A 23 17.01 -5.12 -12.02
CA SER A 23 16.11 -5.19 -13.14
C SER A 23 15.03 -6.17 -12.74
N GLY A 24 14.19 -5.78 -11.78
CA GLY A 24 12.91 -6.47 -11.61
C GLY A 24 11.95 -6.06 -12.73
N THR A 25 12.29 -6.43 -13.97
CA THR A 25 11.29 -6.73 -15.01
C THR A 25 10.51 -8.02 -14.67
N ARG A 26 10.90 -8.80 -13.65
CA ARG A 26 10.69 -10.26 -13.65
C ARG A 26 9.81 -10.85 -12.54
N TRP A 27 9.34 -10.05 -11.59
CA TRP A 27 8.54 -10.50 -10.44
C TRP A 27 7.30 -9.62 -10.35
N ASP A 28 6.10 -10.21 -10.45
CA ASP A 28 4.84 -9.50 -10.28
C ASP A 28 4.03 -10.06 -9.09
N LYS A 29 2.93 -9.37 -8.76
CA LYS A 29 2.03 -9.72 -7.66
C LYS A 29 1.38 -11.10 -7.86
N GLU A 30 1.09 -11.49 -9.11
CA GLU A 30 0.48 -12.79 -9.40
C GLU A 30 1.47 -13.94 -9.17
N MET A 31 2.75 -13.74 -9.47
CA MET A 31 3.82 -14.68 -9.15
C MET A 31 3.95 -14.87 -7.63
N PHE A 32 3.85 -13.79 -6.84
CA PHE A 32 3.86 -13.84 -5.38
C PHE A 32 2.65 -14.61 -4.82
N SER A 33 1.43 -14.24 -5.22
CA SER A 33 0.21 -14.95 -4.80
C SER A 33 0.22 -16.42 -5.23
N SER A 34 0.73 -16.73 -6.43
CA SER A 34 0.88 -18.11 -6.91
C SER A 34 1.95 -18.88 -6.13
N ALA A 35 2.99 -18.22 -5.67
CA ALA A 35 4.07 -18.81 -4.88
C ALA A 35 3.66 -19.11 -3.43
N LEU A 36 2.81 -18.26 -2.85
CA LEU A 36 2.16 -18.52 -1.56
C LEU A 36 1.30 -19.77 -1.59
N ASP A 37 0.62 -20.00 -2.72
CA ASP A 37 -0.27 -21.15 -2.90
C ASP A 37 0.45 -22.41 -3.43
N ASN A 38 1.65 -22.27 -3.99
CA ASN A 38 2.38 -23.38 -4.61
C ASN A 38 3.91 -23.30 -4.38
N THR A 39 4.42 -24.18 -3.51
CA THR A 39 5.85 -24.30 -3.18
C THR A 39 6.72 -24.57 -4.42
N SER A 40 6.23 -25.28 -5.44
CA SER A 40 7.00 -25.53 -6.67
C SER A 40 7.16 -24.27 -7.53
N VAL A 41 6.13 -23.41 -7.60
CA VAL A 41 6.21 -22.10 -8.26
C VAL A 41 7.20 -21.23 -7.49
N LEU A 42 7.07 -21.15 -6.17
CA LEU A 42 8.00 -20.44 -5.30
C LEU A 42 9.46 -20.88 -5.50
N LEU A 43 9.74 -22.18 -5.57
CA LEU A 43 11.08 -22.70 -5.82
C LEU A 43 11.59 -22.35 -7.23
N ASN A 44 10.74 -22.36 -8.27
CA ASN A 44 11.10 -21.85 -9.60
C ASN A 44 11.48 -20.36 -9.56
N LEU A 45 10.76 -19.56 -8.77
CA LEU A 45 11.05 -18.14 -8.58
C LEU A 45 12.39 -17.94 -7.86
N ILE A 46 12.62 -18.64 -6.76
CA ILE A 46 13.88 -18.57 -6.02
C ILE A 46 15.07 -18.97 -6.92
N GLU A 47 14.95 -20.06 -7.69
CA GLU A 47 15.97 -20.51 -8.64
C GLU A 47 16.32 -19.46 -9.69
N LYS A 48 15.28 -18.84 -10.27
CA LYS A 48 15.43 -17.78 -11.27
C LYS A 48 16.13 -16.56 -10.66
N GLY A 49 15.77 -16.15 -9.43
CA GLY A 49 16.43 -15.05 -8.72
C GLY A 49 17.91 -15.32 -8.43
N ILE A 50 18.25 -16.55 -8.01
CA ILE A 50 19.64 -16.96 -7.73
C ILE A 50 20.49 -17.03 -9.01
N ASN A 51 19.94 -17.55 -10.10
CA ASN A 51 20.69 -17.77 -11.35
C ASN A 51 20.91 -16.49 -12.15
N GLU A 52 20.06 -15.49 -11.94
CA GLU A 52 20.18 -14.18 -12.58
C GLU A 52 21.22 -13.29 -11.88
N GLY A 53 21.60 -13.62 -10.64
CA GLY A 53 22.71 -13.00 -9.88
C GLY A 53 22.47 -11.55 -9.45
N ASP A 54 21.33 -10.97 -9.86
CA ASP A 54 21.20 -9.53 -10.02
C ASP A 54 20.17 -8.81 -9.08
N ASP A 55 19.46 -9.51 -8.19
CA ASP A 55 18.46 -8.89 -7.29
C ASP A 55 18.20 -9.66 -5.98
N LEU A 56 19.25 -9.79 -5.16
CA LEU A 56 19.24 -10.68 -3.99
C LEU A 56 18.55 -10.06 -2.77
N LEU A 57 18.72 -8.75 -2.54
CA LEU A 57 17.90 -8.05 -1.53
C LEU A 57 16.42 -8.10 -1.88
N GLY A 58 16.10 -8.12 -3.18
CA GLY A 58 14.76 -8.38 -3.68
C GLY A 58 14.26 -9.78 -3.33
N LEU A 59 15.07 -10.82 -3.58
CA LEU A 59 14.77 -12.20 -3.17
C LEU A 59 14.51 -12.32 -1.65
N PHE A 60 15.32 -11.68 -0.81
CA PHE A 60 15.11 -11.72 0.65
C PHE A 60 13.88 -10.93 1.09
N SER A 61 13.62 -9.78 0.46
CA SER A 61 12.37 -9.04 0.68
C SER A 61 11.16 -9.91 0.32
N PHE A 62 11.23 -10.63 -0.80
CA PHE A 62 10.21 -11.56 -1.26
C PHE A 62 10.02 -12.75 -0.30
N ILE A 63 11.10 -13.36 0.20
CA ILE A 63 11.03 -14.39 1.24
C ILE A 63 10.38 -13.82 2.52
N GLY A 64 10.80 -12.63 2.96
CA GLY A 64 10.23 -11.94 4.12
C GLY A 64 8.73 -11.65 3.98
N LEU A 65 8.29 -11.27 2.78
CA LEU A 65 6.89 -11.08 2.42
C LEU A 65 6.12 -12.41 2.45
N THR A 66 6.65 -13.49 1.87
CA THR A 66 5.98 -14.79 1.97
C THR A 66 5.88 -15.28 3.42
N ALA A 67 6.88 -14.99 4.25
CA ALA A 67 6.84 -15.27 5.66
C ALA A 67 5.87 -14.35 6.43
N LEU A 68 5.60 -13.12 5.95
CA LEU A 68 4.59 -12.21 6.54
C LEU A 68 3.19 -12.82 6.46
N GLU A 69 2.90 -13.50 5.37
CA GLU A 69 1.61 -14.15 5.14
C GLU A 69 1.49 -15.54 5.76
N ALA A 70 2.59 -16.11 6.27
CA ALA A 70 2.65 -17.48 6.77
C ALA A 70 2.24 -17.66 8.25
N ILE A 71 1.69 -16.64 8.92
CA ILE A 71 1.21 -16.75 10.32
C ILE A 71 -0.05 -17.66 10.36
N PRO A 72 -0.14 -18.62 11.29
CA PRO A 72 -0.17 -20.04 10.91
C PRO A 72 -1.57 -20.64 10.77
N ILE A 73 -1.72 -21.54 9.81
CA ILE A 73 -2.63 -22.68 9.97
C ILE A 73 -1.93 -23.65 10.92
N VAL A 74 -2.62 -24.10 11.98
CA VAL A 74 -2.17 -25.19 12.86
C VAL A 74 -1.62 -26.33 11.99
N GLY A 75 -0.35 -26.68 12.20
CA GLY A 75 0.28 -27.87 11.65
C GLY A 75 1.05 -27.79 10.33
N GLY A 76 1.84 -26.74 10.11
CA GLY A 76 2.80 -26.75 8.99
C GLY A 76 3.54 -25.46 8.64
N ALA A 77 3.37 -24.36 9.38
CA ALA A 77 4.02 -23.08 9.05
C ALA A 77 5.57 -23.17 9.10
N LEU A 78 6.09 -23.85 10.13
CA LEU A 78 7.52 -24.14 10.25
C LEU A 78 7.99 -25.01 9.07
N SER A 79 7.27 -26.10 8.77
CA SER A 79 7.52 -27.00 7.62
C SER A 79 7.58 -26.29 6.25
N LYS A 80 6.68 -25.33 6.01
CA LYS A 80 6.64 -24.54 4.78
C LYS A 80 7.86 -23.61 4.67
N LEU A 81 8.17 -22.85 5.72
CA LEU A 81 9.31 -21.92 5.71
C LEU A 81 10.66 -22.66 5.61
N ILE A 82 10.79 -23.82 6.28
CA ILE A 82 11.97 -24.69 6.23
C ILE A 82 12.16 -25.36 4.85
N SER A 83 11.08 -25.89 4.26
CA SER A 83 11.14 -26.50 2.91
C SER A 83 11.48 -25.48 1.82
N ILE A 84 11.11 -24.22 2.01
CA ILE A 84 11.40 -23.13 1.05
C ILE A 84 12.85 -22.67 1.14
N ILE A 85 13.37 -22.44 2.35
CA ILE A 85 14.67 -21.76 2.54
C ILE A 85 15.85 -22.76 2.62
N PHE A 86 15.64 -23.95 3.19
CA PHE A 86 16.74 -24.89 3.46
C PHE A 86 16.64 -26.22 2.71
N PHE A 87 15.43 -26.71 2.43
CA PHE A 87 15.21 -28.04 1.82
C PHE A 87 14.43 -27.96 0.51
N SER A 88 14.98 -27.19 -0.44
CA SER A 88 14.49 -27.22 -1.81
C SER A 88 14.50 -28.66 -2.33
N SER A 89 13.34 -29.19 -2.69
CA SER A 89 13.20 -30.49 -3.38
C SER A 89 13.74 -30.44 -4.82
N LYS A 90 14.16 -29.27 -5.30
CA LYS A 90 14.84 -29.08 -6.59
C LYS A 90 16.36 -29.20 -6.44
N PRO A 91 17.00 -30.17 -7.13
CA PRO A 91 18.46 -30.37 -7.11
C PRO A 91 19.29 -29.20 -7.64
N SER A 92 18.69 -28.31 -8.45
CA SER A 92 19.36 -27.16 -9.08
C SER A 92 19.51 -25.94 -8.16
N ILE A 93 18.88 -25.95 -6.98
CA ILE A 93 18.94 -24.86 -6.00
C ILE A 93 19.82 -25.31 -4.83
N SER A 94 21.04 -24.76 -4.73
CA SER A 94 21.88 -24.93 -3.54
C SER A 94 21.62 -23.80 -2.55
N TYR A 95 21.17 -24.14 -1.34
CA TYR A 95 20.99 -23.18 -0.26
C TYR A 95 22.30 -22.43 0.07
N GLN A 96 23.47 -23.06 -0.11
CA GLN A 96 24.77 -22.40 0.04
C GLN A 96 24.87 -21.17 -0.86
N LYS A 97 24.40 -21.27 -2.12
CA LYS A 97 24.42 -20.16 -3.08
C LYS A 97 23.49 -19.01 -2.65
N ILE A 98 22.33 -19.31 -2.06
CA ILE A 98 21.42 -18.29 -1.49
C ILE A 98 22.13 -17.48 -0.40
N TRP A 99 22.84 -18.16 0.50
CA TRP A 99 23.49 -17.54 1.65
C TRP A 99 24.80 -16.83 1.28
N GLU A 100 25.61 -17.36 0.36
CA GLU A 100 26.79 -16.66 -0.18
C GLU A 100 26.41 -15.31 -0.80
N GLU A 101 25.31 -15.29 -1.54
CA GLU A 101 24.80 -14.09 -2.14
C GLU A 101 24.22 -13.09 -1.11
N LEU A 102 23.59 -13.59 -0.02
CA LEU A 102 23.19 -12.74 1.11
C LEU A 102 24.39 -12.05 1.76
N VAL A 103 25.46 -12.81 2.00
CA VAL A 103 26.70 -12.29 2.59
C VAL A 103 27.26 -11.17 1.72
N LYS A 104 27.26 -11.34 0.39
CA LYS A 104 27.70 -10.29 -0.55
C LYS A 104 26.85 -9.03 -0.40
N ALA A 105 25.52 -9.16 -0.31
CA ALA A 105 24.62 -8.02 -0.12
C ALA A 105 24.84 -7.31 1.23
N ILE A 106 24.98 -8.06 2.33
CA ILE A 106 25.19 -7.50 3.67
C ILE A 106 26.56 -6.82 3.78
N ASN A 107 27.62 -7.41 3.22
CA ASN A 107 28.96 -6.80 3.20
C ASN A 107 28.92 -5.41 2.51
N GLN A 108 28.03 -5.21 1.53
CA GLN A 108 27.83 -3.92 0.87
C GLN A 108 27.04 -2.92 1.73
N ILE A 109 26.10 -3.39 2.57
CA ILE A 109 25.32 -2.53 3.48
C ILE A 109 26.18 -2.03 4.65
N VAL A 110 27.03 -2.90 5.21
CA VAL A 110 27.78 -2.61 6.45
C VAL A 110 29.22 -2.12 6.15
N ASP A 111 29.63 -2.03 4.88
CA ASP A 111 31.00 -1.65 4.43
C ASP A 111 32.10 -2.42 5.18
N LYS A 112 31.81 -3.68 5.52
CA LYS A 112 32.70 -4.62 6.22
C LYS A 112 32.75 -5.91 5.44
N LYS A 113 33.95 -6.46 5.23
CA LYS A 113 34.13 -7.80 4.66
C LYS A 113 34.20 -8.82 5.78
N ILE A 114 33.35 -9.84 5.71
CA ILE A 114 33.50 -11.04 6.53
C ILE A 114 34.60 -11.91 5.90
N GLU A 115 35.41 -12.55 6.74
CA GLU A 115 36.38 -13.56 6.31
C GLU A 115 35.64 -14.77 5.70
N GLU A 116 36.07 -15.25 4.53
CA GLU A 116 35.38 -16.35 3.80
C GLU A 116 35.22 -17.62 4.65
N ALA A 117 36.23 -17.95 5.48
CA ALA A 117 36.16 -19.09 6.39
C ALA A 117 35.01 -18.98 7.40
N LEU A 118 34.78 -17.77 7.92
CA LEU A 118 33.72 -17.51 8.90
C LEU A 118 32.32 -17.53 8.25
N VAL A 119 32.22 -17.08 7.00
CA VAL A 119 31.00 -17.23 6.20
C VAL A 119 30.67 -18.71 5.99
N SER A 120 31.67 -19.51 5.62
CA SER A 120 31.51 -20.96 5.45
C SER A 120 31.04 -21.63 6.74
N GLU A 121 31.61 -21.25 7.89
CA GLU A 121 31.17 -21.76 9.20
C GLU A 121 29.70 -21.41 9.49
N LEU A 122 29.26 -20.17 9.25
CA LEU A 122 27.86 -19.78 9.46
C LEU A 122 26.90 -20.56 8.57
N ILE A 123 27.27 -20.81 7.31
CA ILE A 123 26.45 -21.58 6.38
C ILE A 123 26.32 -23.04 6.85
N GLN A 124 27.40 -23.64 7.37
CA GLN A 124 27.34 -24.98 7.98
C GLN A 124 26.44 -24.99 9.23
N GLU A 125 26.50 -23.93 10.04
CA GLU A 125 25.62 -23.83 11.20
C GLU A 125 24.14 -23.77 10.82
N LEU A 126 23.80 -22.94 9.83
CA LEU A 126 22.46 -22.86 9.28
C LEU A 126 21.98 -24.20 8.71
N SER A 127 22.86 -24.92 7.99
CA SER A 127 22.57 -26.28 7.50
C SER A 127 22.21 -27.23 8.64
N GLY A 128 22.97 -27.18 9.74
CA GLY A 128 22.66 -28.00 10.89
C GLY A 128 21.34 -27.63 11.58
N PHE A 129 20.91 -26.35 11.59
CA PHE A 129 19.59 -25.99 12.10
C PHE A 129 18.47 -26.50 11.21
N ALA A 130 18.67 -26.41 9.91
CA ALA A 130 17.74 -26.96 8.96
C ALA A 130 17.52 -28.45 9.24
N ASN A 131 18.59 -29.25 9.33
CA ASN A 131 18.50 -30.71 9.54
C ASN A 131 17.74 -31.05 10.83
N VAL A 132 17.98 -30.30 11.90
CA VAL A 132 17.25 -30.44 13.17
C VAL A 132 15.76 -30.18 13.00
N LEU A 133 15.41 -29.16 12.22
CA LEU A 133 14.03 -28.79 11.97
C LEU A 133 13.30 -29.72 10.99
N GLU A 134 14.03 -30.37 10.08
CA GLU A 134 13.49 -31.43 9.21
C GLU A 134 13.08 -32.65 10.03
N GLU A 135 13.93 -33.09 10.96
CA GLU A 135 13.57 -34.17 11.90
C GLU A 135 12.32 -33.81 12.71
N TYR A 136 12.24 -32.56 13.20
CA TYR A 136 11.04 -32.07 13.90
C TYR A 136 9.78 -32.10 13.02
N ARG A 137 9.89 -31.68 11.76
CA ARG A 137 8.79 -31.74 10.79
C ARG A 137 8.32 -33.17 10.60
N ASP A 138 9.23 -34.11 10.39
CA ASP A 138 8.88 -35.51 10.11
C ASP A 138 8.21 -36.16 11.33
N ALA A 139 8.67 -35.83 12.55
CA ALA A 139 7.99 -36.21 13.79
C ALA A 139 6.58 -35.61 13.92
N TYR A 140 6.41 -34.35 13.53
CA TYR A 140 5.12 -33.66 13.56
C TYR A 140 4.14 -34.25 12.53
N ASP A 141 4.61 -34.57 11.33
CA ASP A 141 3.82 -35.23 10.29
C ASP A 141 3.36 -36.63 10.73
N LEU A 142 4.23 -37.38 11.41
CA LEU A 142 3.88 -38.66 12.02
C LEU A 142 2.79 -38.52 13.10
N TYR A 143 2.91 -37.56 14.00
CA TYR A 143 1.89 -37.24 15.01
C TYR A 143 0.53 -36.96 14.37
N ASN A 144 0.50 -36.30 13.20
CA ASN A 144 -0.73 -36.04 12.43
C ASN A 144 -1.18 -37.22 11.56
N GLY A 145 -0.62 -38.41 11.75
CA GLY A 145 -1.05 -39.64 11.08
C GLY A 145 -0.48 -39.83 9.67
N LYS A 146 0.49 -39.02 9.22
CA LYS A 146 1.21 -39.31 7.97
C LYS A 146 2.28 -40.36 8.23
N ARG A 147 2.28 -41.44 7.44
CA ARG A 147 3.30 -42.49 7.56
C ARG A 147 4.57 -42.07 6.80
N VAL A 148 5.48 -41.40 7.49
CA VAL A 148 6.75 -40.91 6.93
C VAL A 148 7.88 -41.95 7.11
N PHE A 149 7.94 -42.62 8.26
CA PHE A 149 8.89 -43.71 8.59
C PHE A 149 8.34 -44.55 9.78
N GLU A 150 9.09 -45.58 10.22
CA GLU A 150 8.71 -46.43 11.37
C GLU A 150 9.46 -46.00 12.64
N ILE A 151 8.71 -45.74 13.72
CA ILE A 151 9.29 -45.40 15.04
C ILE A 151 9.60 -46.66 15.85
N PRO A 152 10.55 -46.60 16.80
CA PRO A 152 10.81 -47.71 17.71
C PRO A 152 9.55 -48.19 18.44
N ASP A 153 9.37 -49.51 18.58
CA ASP A 153 8.17 -50.14 19.17
C ASP A 153 7.82 -49.66 20.60
N ASN A 154 8.75 -49.01 21.28
CA ASN A 154 8.61 -48.53 22.65
C ASN A 154 8.18 -47.06 22.77
N LEU A 155 7.92 -46.36 21.67
CA LEU A 155 7.49 -44.96 21.69
C LEU A 155 6.17 -44.77 20.95
N THR A 156 5.31 -43.92 21.50
CA THR A 156 4.16 -43.35 20.78
C THR A 156 4.61 -42.20 19.86
N PRO A 157 3.86 -41.88 18.79
CA PRO A 157 4.12 -40.69 17.96
C PRO A 157 4.20 -39.39 18.77
N GLU A 158 3.37 -39.26 19.81
CA GLU A 158 3.35 -38.16 20.76
C GLU A 158 4.68 -38.05 21.54
N GLU A 159 5.12 -39.15 22.17
CA GLU A 159 6.37 -39.18 22.93
C GLU A 159 7.59 -38.92 22.04
N TYR A 160 7.57 -39.44 20.82
CA TYR A 160 8.62 -39.18 19.84
C TYR A 160 8.66 -37.71 19.42
N LEU A 161 7.51 -37.09 19.12
CA LEU A 161 7.43 -35.66 18.82
C LEU A 161 7.98 -34.79 19.95
N VAL A 162 7.58 -35.05 21.20
CA VAL A 162 8.07 -34.31 22.37
C VAL A 162 9.58 -34.48 22.56
N THR A 163 10.11 -35.68 22.30
CA THR A 163 11.55 -35.97 22.36
C THR A 163 12.33 -35.19 21.31
N VAL A 164 11.89 -35.25 20.05
CA VAL A 164 12.52 -34.54 18.93
C VAL A 164 12.44 -33.03 19.13
N PHE A 165 11.29 -32.50 19.54
CA PHE A 165 11.13 -31.09 19.90
C PHE A 165 12.12 -30.65 20.97
N THR A 166 12.24 -31.42 22.06
CA THR A 166 13.13 -31.07 23.18
C THR A 166 14.59 -31.08 22.74
N ALA A 167 15.00 -32.06 21.95
CA ALA A 167 16.34 -32.12 21.36
C ALA A 167 16.59 -30.92 20.43
N ALA A 168 15.63 -30.59 19.56
CA ALA A 168 15.73 -29.45 18.67
C ALA A 168 15.90 -28.14 19.43
N ASN A 169 15.05 -27.87 20.42
CA ASN A 169 15.14 -26.69 21.28
C ASN A 169 16.54 -26.55 21.94
N LEU A 170 17.11 -27.65 22.46
CA LEU A 170 18.46 -27.63 23.03
C LEU A 170 19.54 -27.32 21.98
N GLN A 171 19.42 -27.85 20.77
CA GLN A 171 20.35 -27.55 19.66
C GLN A 171 20.28 -26.07 19.27
N PHE A 172 19.08 -25.47 19.21
CA PHE A 172 18.91 -24.03 19.00
C PHE A 172 19.61 -23.21 20.07
N LEU A 173 19.34 -23.50 21.35
CA LEU A 173 19.97 -22.80 22.47
C LEU A 173 21.50 -22.89 22.45
N GLN A 174 22.06 -24.06 22.09
CA GLN A 174 23.51 -24.26 22.07
C GLN A 174 24.21 -23.51 20.93
N ARG A 175 23.53 -23.32 19.79
CA ARG A 175 24.19 -22.92 18.54
C ARG A 175 23.89 -21.48 18.11
N ILE A 176 22.76 -20.89 18.53
CA ILE A 176 22.43 -19.47 18.27
C ILE A 176 23.55 -18.49 18.66
N PRO A 177 24.27 -18.66 19.79
CA PRO A 177 25.34 -17.74 20.18
C PRO A 177 26.44 -17.54 19.13
N ARG A 178 26.62 -18.47 18.17
CA ARG A 178 27.57 -18.31 17.06
C ARG A 178 27.24 -17.13 16.15
N PHE A 179 25.95 -16.83 15.99
CA PHE A 179 25.44 -15.68 15.24
C PHE A 179 25.53 -14.37 16.04
N GLN A 180 25.98 -14.45 17.31
CA GLN A 180 26.11 -13.30 18.19
C GLN A 180 27.56 -12.91 18.47
N ASN A 181 28.48 -13.31 17.59
CA ASN A 181 29.91 -13.03 17.72
C ASN A 181 30.18 -11.52 17.90
N PRO A 182 30.75 -11.05 19.02
CA PRO A 182 30.92 -9.62 19.30
C PRO A 182 31.76 -8.84 18.27
N LYS A 183 32.64 -9.52 17.53
CA LYS A 183 33.47 -8.93 16.47
C LYS A 183 32.67 -8.65 15.19
N PHE A 184 31.62 -9.43 14.93
CA PHE A 184 30.86 -9.41 13.68
C PHE A 184 29.34 -9.22 13.88
N ASP A 185 28.89 -8.97 15.11
CA ASP A 185 27.49 -8.87 15.53
C ASP A 185 26.60 -8.02 14.59
N VAL A 186 27.05 -6.83 14.17
CA VAL A 186 26.29 -5.97 13.24
C VAL A 186 26.09 -6.63 11.88
N VAL A 187 27.11 -7.31 11.36
CA VAL A 187 27.05 -8.00 10.05
C VAL A 187 26.29 -9.32 10.16
N PHE A 188 26.30 -9.95 11.34
CA PHE A 188 25.62 -11.20 11.60
C PHE A 188 24.13 -11.05 11.92
N LEU A 189 23.69 -9.83 12.22
CA LEU A 189 22.32 -9.55 12.66
C LEU A 189 21.24 -10.13 11.72
N PRO A 190 21.33 -10.00 10.37
CA PRO A 190 20.34 -10.62 9.48
C PRO A 190 20.26 -12.15 9.62
N PHE A 191 21.40 -12.83 9.77
CA PHE A 191 21.43 -14.28 9.98
C PHE A 191 20.84 -14.66 11.34
N PHE A 192 21.19 -13.89 12.38
CA PHE A 192 20.62 -14.06 13.71
C PHE A 192 19.09 -13.99 13.68
N VAL A 193 18.51 -13.01 12.97
CA VAL A 193 17.04 -12.86 12.89
C VAL A 193 16.36 -14.08 12.31
N HIS A 194 16.91 -14.70 11.25
CA HIS A 194 16.31 -15.91 10.69
C HIS A 194 16.35 -17.08 11.67
N VAL A 195 17.50 -17.34 12.30
CA VAL A 195 17.63 -18.43 13.27
C VAL A 195 16.77 -18.17 14.53
N ALA A 196 16.72 -16.91 14.98
CA ALA A 196 15.88 -16.48 16.09
C ALA A 196 14.39 -16.70 15.77
N GLU A 197 13.93 -16.34 14.57
CA GLU A 197 12.54 -16.57 14.15
C GLU A 197 12.19 -18.06 14.14
N MET A 198 13.07 -18.91 13.60
CA MET A 198 12.89 -20.37 13.62
C MET A 198 12.74 -20.92 15.04
N HIS A 199 13.58 -20.44 15.96
CA HIS A 199 13.52 -20.88 17.34
C HIS A 199 12.27 -20.38 18.06
N ILE A 200 11.86 -19.12 17.83
CA ILE A 200 10.61 -18.57 18.37
C ILE A 200 9.42 -19.41 17.89
N LEU A 201 9.36 -19.75 16.60
CA LEU A 201 8.30 -20.57 16.02
C LEU A 201 8.30 -21.99 16.59
N LEU A 202 9.47 -22.62 16.76
CA LEU A 202 9.61 -23.93 17.39
C LEU A 202 9.04 -23.93 18.82
N ILE A 203 9.49 -23.01 19.68
CA ILE A 203 9.00 -22.91 21.07
C ILE A 203 7.51 -22.58 21.10
N ARG A 204 7.04 -21.74 20.17
CA ARG A 204 5.64 -21.35 20.06
C ARG A 204 4.73 -22.56 19.87
N ASP A 205 5.12 -23.51 19.03
CA ASP A 205 4.31 -24.71 18.81
C ASP A 205 4.13 -25.50 20.11
N ALA A 206 5.18 -25.66 20.92
CA ALA A 206 5.08 -26.30 22.23
C ALA A 206 4.30 -25.48 23.27
N ALA A 207 4.41 -24.15 23.23
CA ALA A 207 3.65 -23.27 24.13
C ALA A 207 2.13 -23.38 23.87
N ILE A 208 1.73 -23.46 22.59
CA ILE A 208 0.33 -23.53 22.18
C ILE A 208 -0.23 -24.95 22.24
N HIS A 209 0.50 -25.93 21.70
CA HIS A 209 0.02 -27.29 21.47
C HIS A 209 0.63 -28.34 22.41
N GLY A 210 1.55 -27.97 23.30
CA GLY A 210 2.27 -28.93 24.15
C GLY A 210 1.35 -29.86 24.95
N LEU A 211 0.22 -29.36 25.47
CA LEU A 211 -0.77 -30.19 26.16
C LEU A 211 -1.42 -31.23 25.22
N GLU A 212 -1.68 -30.86 23.96
CA GLU A 212 -2.24 -31.75 22.94
C GLU A 212 -1.23 -32.83 22.51
N TRP A 213 0.07 -32.55 22.63
CA TRP A 213 1.16 -33.50 22.39
C TRP A 213 1.46 -34.41 23.59
N GLY A 214 0.74 -34.27 24.70
CA GLY A 214 0.94 -35.07 25.91
C GLY A 214 1.97 -34.52 26.90
N MET A 215 2.43 -33.27 26.76
CA MET A 215 3.24 -32.62 27.80
C MET A 215 2.39 -32.36 29.05
N ASP A 216 3.00 -32.47 30.23
CA ASP A 216 2.32 -32.07 31.47
C ASP A 216 2.16 -30.54 31.58
N GLU A 217 1.22 -30.10 32.42
CA GLU A 217 0.91 -28.67 32.61
C GLU A 217 2.14 -27.85 33.03
N LYS A 218 3.04 -28.42 33.85
CA LYS A 218 4.22 -27.71 34.33
C LYS A 218 5.23 -27.50 33.20
N MET A 219 5.42 -28.49 32.35
CA MET A 219 6.27 -28.43 31.17
C MET A 219 5.69 -27.48 30.12
N ASN A 220 4.38 -27.54 29.85
CA ASN A 220 3.73 -26.60 28.94
C ASN A 220 3.88 -25.16 29.46
N GLN A 221 3.56 -24.87 30.72
CA GLN A 221 3.74 -23.54 31.35
C GLN A 221 5.19 -23.04 31.30
N LYS A 222 6.18 -23.93 31.40
CA LYS A 222 7.59 -23.59 31.20
C LYS A 222 7.81 -23.05 29.78
N PHE A 223 7.32 -23.73 28.74
CA PHE A 223 7.48 -23.26 27.35
C PHE A 223 6.72 -21.99 27.04
N LYS A 224 5.56 -21.75 27.69
CA LYS A 224 4.86 -20.45 27.62
C LYS A 224 5.76 -19.30 28.08
N LYS A 225 6.41 -19.51 29.22
CA LYS A 225 7.37 -18.56 29.79
C LYS A 225 8.61 -18.42 28.90
N ASP A 226 9.16 -19.53 28.41
CA ASP A 226 10.33 -19.54 27.55
C ASP A 226 10.06 -18.81 26.23
N LEU A 227 8.88 -18.96 25.61
CA LEU A 227 8.49 -18.23 24.41
C LEU A 227 8.56 -16.72 24.64
N LYS A 228 7.94 -16.25 25.73
CA LYS A 228 7.96 -14.83 26.09
C LYS A 228 9.39 -14.33 26.32
N ASN A 229 10.17 -15.05 27.11
CA ASN A 229 11.56 -14.69 27.40
C ASN A 229 12.42 -14.67 26.13
N CYS A 230 12.25 -15.67 25.26
CA CYS A 230 12.97 -15.80 23.99
C CYS A 230 12.70 -14.60 23.07
N ILE A 231 11.44 -14.20 22.89
CA ILE A 231 11.07 -13.01 22.13
C ILE A 231 11.70 -11.75 22.72
N GLU A 232 11.63 -11.57 24.05
CA GLU A 232 12.22 -10.40 24.74
C GLU A 232 13.75 -10.35 24.60
N GLU A 233 14.44 -11.46 24.81
CA GLU A 233 15.90 -11.57 24.69
C GLU A 233 16.37 -11.31 23.26
N TYR A 234 15.70 -11.89 22.26
CA TYR A 234 16.09 -11.75 20.86
C TYR A 234 15.80 -10.35 20.34
N THR A 235 14.67 -9.75 20.71
CA THR A 235 14.37 -8.36 20.33
C THR A 235 15.32 -7.39 21.02
N THR A 236 15.67 -7.63 22.30
CA THR A 236 16.66 -6.83 23.03
C THR A 236 18.04 -6.88 22.37
N TYR A 237 18.51 -8.08 22.01
CA TYR A 237 19.77 -8.25 21.30
C TYR A 237 19.72 -7.53 19.95
N LEU A 238 18.67 -7.76 19.17
CA LEU A 238 18.47 -7.16 17.85
C LEU A 238 18.56 -5.63 17.91
N LEU A 239 17.78 -4.99 18.79
CA LEU A 239 17.75 -3.53 18.90
C LEU A 239 19.09 -2.96 19.42
N LYS A 240 19.76 -3.66 20.33
CA LYS A 240 21.11 -3.29 20.81
C LYS A 240 22.12 -3.28 19.66
N ILE A 241 22.15 -4.34 18.85
CA ILE A 241 23.09 -4.47 17.74
C ILE A 241 22.73 -3.51 16.61
N TYR A 242 21.45 -3.33 16.31
CA TYR A 242 21.00 -2.31 15.37
C TYR A 242 21.44 -0.91 15.79
N LYS A 243 21.28 -0.55 17.08
CA LYS A 243 21.73 0.74 17.62
C LYS A 243 23.26 0.90 17.51
N LYS A 244 24.02 -0.18 17.75
CA LYS A 244 25.48 -0.21 17.54
C LYS A 244 25.82 0.07 16.07
N GLY A 245 25.24 -0.66 15.12
CA GLY A 245 25.51 -0.47 13.69
C GLY A 245 25.04 0.88 13.15
N LEU A 246 23.92 1.41 13.65
CA LEU A 246 23.45 2.75 13.31
C LEU A 246 24.45 3.82 13.76
N LYS A 247 25.03 3.67 14.95
CA LYS A 247 26.10 4.54 15.44
C LYS A 247 27.35 4.42 14.56
N GLU A 248 27.79 3.20 14.25
CA GLU A 248 28.93 2.96 13.35
C GLU A 248 28.74 3.60 11.97
N ALA A 249 27.55 3.49 11.38
CA ALA A 249 27.23 4.12 10.09
C ALA A 249 27.22 5.66 10.19
N SER A 250 26.69 6.19 11.29
CA SER A 250 26.62 7.64 11.54
C SER A 250 28.00 8.27 11.74
N GLU A 251 28.92 7.53 12.36
CA GLU A 251 30.28 7.98 12.68
C GLU A 251 31.32 7.59 11.61
N ARG A 252 30.95 6.76 10.61
CA ARG A 252 31.86 6.31 9.54
C ARG A 252 32.56 7.48 8.85
N GLU A 253 33.86 7.38 8.60
CA GLU A 253 34.57 8.40 7.83
C GLU A 253 34.06 8.44 6.37
N LEU A 254 33.78 9.65 5.85
CA LEU A 254 33.38 9.82 4.46
C LEU A 254 34.60 9.95 3.56
N LYS A 255 34.68 9.11 2.54
CA LYS A 255 35.79 9.00 1.59
C LYS A 255 35.41 9.68 0.28
N ASP A 256 36.42 9.99 -0.54
CA ASP A 256 36.25 10.61 -1.86
C ASP A 256 35.28 9.90 -2.80
N LYS A 257 35.15 8.58 -2.64
CA LYS A 257 34.22 7.70 -3.37
C LYS A 257 32.76 7.81 -2.93
N ASP A 258 32.47 8.52 -1.84
CA ASP A 258 31.13 8.67 -1.29
C ASP A 258 30.41 9.93 -1.81
N PHE A 259 31.14 10.87 -2.43
CA PHE A 259 30.66 12.19 -2.85
C PHE A 259 30.53 12.35 -4.36
N PRO A 260 29.35 12.66 -4.93
CA PRO A 260 29.13 12.68 -6.39
C PRO A 260 30.19 13.43 -7.21
N THR A 261 30.79 14.46 -6.62
CA THR A 261 31.88 15.25 -7.19
C THR A 261 33.04 15.44 -6.22
N THR A 262 34.26 15.62 -6.76
CA THR A 262 35.45 15.97 -5.97
C THR A 262 35.60 17.48 -5.74
N ARG A 263 34.91 18.33 -6.53
CA ARG A 263 35.10 19.79 -6.55
C ARG A 263 34.26 20.53 -5.50
N ASP A 264 33.10 19.98 -5.11
CA ASP A 264 32.11 20.65 -4.24
C ASP A 264 31.66 19.79 -3.05
N LYS A 265 32.52 18.90 -2.54
CA LYS A 265 32.19 17.97 -1.44
C LYS A 265 31.53 18.63 -0.23
N LYS A 266 31.93 19.86 0.09
CA LYS A 266 31.38 20.64 1.22
C LYS A 266 29.86 20.85 1.13
N HIS A 267 29.28 20.94 -0.07
CA HIS A 267 27.83 21.09 -0.24
C HIS A 267 27.08 19.79 0.06
N TYR A 268 27.74 18.64 -0.15
CA TYR A 268 27.13 17.33 -0.02
C TYR A 268 27.31 16.68 1.35
N ILE A 269 28.14 17.23 2.25
CA ILE A 269 28.59 16.53 3.46
C ILE A 269 27.44 15.95 4.29
N ASN A 270 26.40 16.74 4.57
CA ASN A 270 25.25 16.31 5.36
C ASN A 270 24.29 15.43 4.55
N THR A 271 24.15 15.67 3.24
CA THR A 271 23.34 14.84 2.35
C THR A 271 23.93 13.43 2.20
N VAL A 272 25.24 13.33 1.96
CA VAL A 272 25.97 12.04 1.88
C VAL A 272 25.97 11.35 3.23
N ARG A 273 26.15 12.08 4.33
CA ARG A 273 26.02 11.52 5.68
C ARG A 273 24.63 10.90 5.89
N TRP A 274 23.56 11.60 5.49
CA TRP A 274 22.20 11.06 5.54
C TRP A 274 22.07 9.81 4.66
N ASN A 275 22.58 9.83 3.43
CA ASN A 275 22.54 8.68 2.51
C ASN A 275 23.21 7.43 3.10
N VAL A 276 24.37 7.57 3.76
CA VAL A 276 25.07 6.46 4.42
C VAL A 276 24.22 5.87 5.56
N ILE A 277 23.60 6.72 6.39
CA ILE A 277 22.72 6.29 7.48
C ILE A 277 21.47 5.61 6.91
N ASN A 278 20.87 6.19 5.88
CA ASN A 278 19.69 5.66 5.21
C ASN A 278 19.97 4.30 4.56
N GLN A 279 21.14 4.11 3.94
CA GLN A 279 21.55 2.81 3.40
C GLN A 279 21.56 1.72 4.46
N TYR A 280 22.09 2.03 5.65
CA TYR A 280 22.06 1.11 6.80
C TYR A 280 20.62 0.83 7.26
N LYS A 281 19.81 1.87 7.48
CA LYS A 281 18.40 1.75 7.88
C LYS A 281 17.60 0.91 6.88
N ARG A 282 17.72 1.22 5.58
CA ARG A 282 17.08 0.51 4.47
C ARG A 282 17.48 -0.95 4.43
N GLY A 283 18.78 -1.25 4.48
CA GLY A 283 19.29 -2.62 4.50
C GLY A 283 18.73 -3.42 5.68
N MET A 284 18.83 -2.87 6.90
CA MET A 284 18.29 -3.51 8.10
C MET A 284 16.76 -3.65 8.06
N THR A 285 16.04 -2.72 7.43
CA THR A 285 14.58 -2.88 7.29
C THR A 285 14.25 -4.11 6.44
N LEU A 286 14.89 -4.22 5.26
CA LEU A 286 14.66 -5.31 4.31
C LEU A 286 15.11 -6.69 4.81
N THR A 287 16.17 -6.76 5.63
CA THR A 287 16.78 -8.04 6.03
C THR A 287 16.59 -8.41 7.50
N VAL A 288 16.08 -7.49 8.33
CA VAL A 288 15.91 -7.69 9.79
C VAL A 288 14.49 -7.36 10.19
N PHE A 289 14.05 -6.10 10.02
CA PHE A 289 12.79 -5.65 10.61
C PHE A 289 11.53 -6.17 9.92
N ASP A 290 11.56 -6.41 8.61
CA ASP A 290 10.43 -7.04 7.91
C ASP A 290 10.11 -8.45 8.45
N PHE A 291 11.11 -9.14 9.02
CA PHE A 291 10.95 -10.42 9.69
C PHE A 291 10.59 -10.24 11.17
N ALA A 292 11.39 -9.46 11.90
CA ALA A 292 11.25 -9.28 13.34
C ALA A 292 9.96 -8.56 13.75
N TYR A 293 9.33 -7.81 12.84
CA TYR A 293 8.04 -7.15 13.07
C TYR A 293 6.98 -8.12 13.63
N ARG A 294 6.99 -9.39 13.21
CA ARG A 294 6.00 -10.39 13.63
C ARG A 294 6.22 -10.96 15.02
N TRP A 295 7.44 -10.89 15.56
CA TRP A 295 7.82 -11.62 16.76
C TRP A 295 6.91 -11.34 17.96
N LYS A 296 6.48 -10.07 18.12
CA LYS A 296 5.54 -9.65 19.16
C LYS A 296 4.15 -10.30 19.06
N TYR A 297 3.76 -10.75 17.88
CA TYR A 297 2.48 -11.39 17.60
C TYR A 297 2.55 -12.93 17.64
N TYR A 298 3.71 -13.52 17.95
CA TYR A 298 3.84 -14.97 18.12
C TYR A 298 3.39 -15.47 19.49
N GLN A 299 3.09 -14.56 20.42
CA GLN A 299 2.59 -14.89 21.76
C GLN A 299 1.23 -15.59 21.72
N GLU A 300 0.90 -16.33 22.78
CA GLU A 300 -0.34 -17.12 22.90
C GLU A 300 -1.63 -16.32 22.79
N ASP A 301 -1.61 -15.02 23.11
CA ASP A 301 -2.77 -14.14 22.93
C ASP A 301 -3.22 -14.08 21.46
N TYR A 302 -2.33 -14.44 20.53
CA TYR A 302 -2.56 -14.52 19.10
C TYR A 302 -2.55 -15.98 18.65
N ARG A 303 -3.59 -16.74 19.06
CA ARG A 303 -3.81 -18.15 18.69
C ARG A 303 -4.18 -18.38 17.21
N ASN A 304 -3.51 -17.70 16.27
CA ASN A 304 -3.37 -18.09 14.85
C ASN A 304 -4.18 -17.34 13.79
N ASN A 305 -4.95 -16.30 14.12
CA ASN A 305 -5.68 -15.52 13.12
C ASN A 305 -5.43 -14.01 13.26
N ILE A 306 -4.32 -13.55 12.68
CA ILE A 306 -3.94 -12.14 12.67
C ILE A 306 -3.71 -11.69 11.22
N THR A 307 -4.21 -10.52 10.87
CA THR A 307 -3.90 -9.86 9.60
C THR A 307 -3.00 -8.67 9.90
N LEU A 308 -1.78 -8.74 9.39
CA LEU A 308 -0.78 -7.68 9.47
C LEU A 308 -0.80 -6.88 8.17
N ASN A 309 -0.45 -5.59 8.27
CA ASN A 309 -0.22 -4.72 7.11
C ASN A 309 0.86 -3.70 7.50
N PRO A 310 2.12 -4.15 7.65
CA PRO A 310 3.18 -3.36 8.25
C PRO A 310 3.40 -2.05 7.47
N ILE A 311 3.20 -0.92 8.14
CA ILE A 311 3.48 0.39 7.56
C ILE A 311 4.96 0.69 7.75
N ARG A 312 5.78 0.48 6.73
CA ARG A 312 7.18 0.96 6.70
C ARG A 312 7.44 1.73 5.43
N THR A 313 8.45 2.59 5.41
CA THR A 313 8.94 3.28 4.23
C THR A 313 10.45 3.15 4.17
N ILE A 314 10.95 2.60 3.06
CA ILE A 314 12.37 2.66 2.73
C ILE A 314 12.59 3.77 1.71
N TYR A 315 13.72 4.47 1.81
CA TYR A 315 14.00 5.61 0.96
C TYR A 315 15.16 5.32 0.02
N SER A 316 15.11 5.84 -1.21
CA SER A 316 16.30 5.99 -2.05
C SER A 316 17.34 6.87 -1.36
N ASP A 317 18.54 6.93 -1.93
CA ASP A 317 19.45 8.00 -1.53
C ASP A 317 18.92 9.34 -2.08
N ILE A 318 19.28 10.43 -1.43
CA ILE A 318 18.97 11.78 -1.87
C ILE A 318 19.81 12.09 -3.11
N ALA A 319 19.13 12.43 -4.21
CA ALA A 319 19.72 12.99 -5.42
C ALA A 319 19.75 14.52 -5.32
N GLY A 320 20.89 15.12 -5.62
CA GLY A 320 21.14 16.55 -5.40
C GLY A 320 21.83 16.84 -4.06
N SER A 321 21.88 18.11 -3.69
CA SER A 321 22.51 18.57 -2.45
C SER A 321 21.50 19.45 -1.71
N VAL A 322 21.14 19.03 -0.49
CA VAL A 322 20.10 19.72 0.28
C VAL A 322 20.55 21.14 0.63
N TYR A 323 19.72 22.13 0.31
CA TYR A 323 19.95 23.54 0.54
C TYR A 323 19.09 24.07 1.71
N PRO A 324 19.61 25.00 2.53
CA PRO A 324 20.98 25.47 2.54
C PRO A 324 21.95 24.41 3.09
N TYR A 325 23.19 24.42 2.60
CA TYR A 325 24.14 23.30 2.74
C TYR A 325 24.57 23.01 4.20
N GLU A 326 24.39 23.99 5.08
CA GLU A 326 24.60 23.87 6.52
C GLU A 326 23.51 23.06 7.26
N LYS A 327 22.38 22.75 6.60
CA LYS A 327 21.34 21.89 7.19
C LYS A 327 21.96 20.59 7.69
N THR A 328 21.72 20.30 8.96
CA THR A 328 22.23 19.11 9.62
C THR A 328 21.53 17.85 9.08
N THR A 329 22.20 16.71 9.19
CA THR A 329 21.63 15.39 8.88
C THR A 329 20.28 15.15 9.57
N ASN A 330 20.11 15.65 10.80
CA ASN A 330 18.86 15.51 11.56
C ASN A 330 17.73 16.36 10.98
N GLU A 331 18.01 17.61 10.56
CA GLU A 331 17.01 18.47 9.90
C GLU A 331 16.58 17.89 8.54
N ILE A 332 17.50 17.25 7.82
CA ILE A 332 17.20 16.50 6.59
C ILE A 332 16.25 15.34 6.89
N ASP A 333 16.56 14.53 7.91
CA ASP A 333 15.72 13.38 8.32
C ASP A 333 14.31 13.82 8.75
N ILE A 334 14.20 14.91 9.51
CA ILE A 334 12.92 15.51 9.90
C ILE A 334 12.14 15.96 8.66
N THR A 335 12.78 16.63 7.70
CA THR A 335 12.12 17.09 6.46
C THR A 335 11.50 15.93 5.67
N ILE A 336 12.22 14.80 5.57
CA ILE A 336 11.71 13.60 4.92
C ILE A 336 10.52 13.01 5.69
N LYS A 337 10.66 12.90 7.01
CA LYS A 337 9.62 12.36 7.89
C LYS A 337 8.36 13.21 7.86
N ASP A 338 8.47 14.53 7.88
CA ASP A 338 7.35 15.48 7.80
C ASP A 338 6.59 15.35 6.48
N GLN A 339 7.33 15.15 5.40
CA GLN A 339 6.75 14.85 4.10
C GLN A 339 6.22 13.42 3.98
N ASN A 340 6.39 12.54 4.97
CA ASN A 340 5.88 11.17 4.97
C ASN A 340 5.31 10.74 6.33
N VAL A 341 4.68 11.69 7.03
CA VAL A 341 4.12 11.47 8.37
C VAL A 341 3.07 10.37 8.34
N LYS A 342 2.18 10.41 7.34
CA LYS A 342 1.15 9.42 7.07
C LYS A 342 1.21 8.91 5.64
N TYR A 343 0.69 7.71 5.43
CA TYR A 343 0.50 7.21 4.07
C TYR A 343 -0.63 7.98 3.37
N ARG A 344 -0.33 8.60 2.23
CA ARG A 344 -1.28 9.40 1.44
C ARG A 344 -2.14 8.58 0.49
N GLY A 345 -1.92 7.27 0.38
CA GLY A 345 -2.60 6.40 -0.57
C GLY A 345 -1.74 6.04 -1.78
N LEU A 346 -2.38 5.49 -2.81
CA LEU A 346 -1.71 5.04 -4.03
C LEU A 346 -1.28 6.25 -4.85
N LEU A 347 -0.02 6.30 -5.31
CA LEU A 347 0.45 7.34 -6.21
C LEU A 347 -0.35 7.24 -7.54
N LYS A 348 -1.05 8.32 -7.90
CA LYS A 348 -1.92 8.41 -9.09
C LYS A 348 -1.27 9.26 -10.19
N LYS A 349 -0.55 10.32 -9.84
CA LYS A 349 0.10 11.23 -10.79
C LYS A 349 1.35 11.85 -10.20
N LEU A 350 2.36 12.09 -11.04
CA LEU A 350 3.51 12.94 -10.72
C LEU A 350 3.62 14.04 -11.77
N GLN A 351 3.57 15.29 -11.30
CA GLN A 351 3.87 16.47 -12.10
C GLN A 351 5.30 16.91 -11.81
N VAL A 352 6.09 17.05 -12.87
CA VAL A 352 7.47 17.53 -12.82
C VAL A 352 7.56 18.79 -13.66
N TYR A 353 7.97 19.89 -13.05
CA TYR A 353 8.30 21.13 -13.72
C TYR A 353 9.79 21.12 -13.99
N HIS A 354 10.20 21.26 -15.25
CA HIS A 354 11.60 21.14 -15.65
C HIS A 354 11.92 21.99 -16.88
N ALA A 355 13.21 22.30 -17.03
CA ALA A 355 13.81 22.82 -18.25
C ALA A 355 15.18 22.12 -18.45
N GLU A 356 16.28 22.82 -18.18
CA GLU A 356 17.61 22.19 -18.14
C GLU A 356 17.82 21.31 -16.90
N ARG A 357 16.97 21.47 -15.89
CA ARG A 357 16.95 20.77 -14.61
C ARG A 357 15.51 20.64 -14.11
N ILE A 358 15.28 19.90 -13.03
CA ILE A 358 13.97 19.80 -12.39
C ILE A 358 13.78 21.03 -11.49
N ASP A 359 12.84 21.89 -11.86
CA ASP A 359 12.50 23.11 -11.13
C ASP A 359 11.61 22.81 -9.94
N SER A 360 10.58 21.97 -10.08
CA SER A 360 9.73 21.56 -8.97
C SER A 360 8.97 20.28 -9.26
N ILE A 361 8.42 19.67 -8.20
CA ILE A 361 7.63 18.45 -8.28
C ILE A 361 6.34 18.57 -7.47
N GLN A 362 5.31 17.85 -7.90
CA GLN A 362 4.06 17.68 -7.17
C GLN A 362 3.48 16.29 -7.44
N SER A 363 3.08 15.57 -6.40
CA SER A 363 2.50 14.24 -6.50
C SER A 363 1.01 14.27 -6.15
N THR A 364 0.23 13.40 -6.79
CA THR A 364 -1.19 13.18 -6.51
C THR A 364 -1.38 11.73 -6.09
N TYR A 365 -2.17 11.52 -5.05
CA TYR A 365 -2.45 10.21 -4.46
C TYR A 365 -3.95 9.92 -4.47
N LEU A 366 -4.32 8.65 -4.41
CA LEU A 366 -5.68 8.16 -4.24
C LEU A 366 -5.79 7.37 -2.92
N ARG A 367 -6.63 7.82 -2.00
CA ARG A 367 -6.94 7.11 -0.74
C ARG A 367 -8.44 7.13 -0.53
N ASN A 368 -9.06 5.96 -0.35
CA ASN A 368 -10.51 5.85 -0.09
C ASN A 368 -11.41 6.58 -1.11
N HIS A 369 -11.02 6.57 -2.39
CA HIS A 369 -11.65 7.31 -3.50
C HIS A 369 -11.51 8.85 -3.44
N GLU A 370 -10.69 9.37 -2.52
CA GLU A 370 -10.33 10.78 -2.43
C GLU A 370 -8.97 11.03 -3.12
N ILE A 371 -8.89 12.13 -3.85
CA ILE A 371 -7.64 12.62 -4.46
C ILE A 371 -6.92 13.50 -3.43
N ILE A 372 -5.68 13.14 -3.12
CA ILE A 372 -4.82 13.88 -2.17
C ILE A 372 -3.60 14.40 -2.93
N ASN A 373 -3.44 15.71 -3.04
CA ASN A 373 -2.25 16.32 -3.65
C ASN A 373 -1.18 16.62 -2.59
N SER A 374 0.09 16.40 -2.93
CA SER A 374 1.19 16.97 -2.17
C SER A 374 1.32 18.46 -2.44
N ASN A 375 2.04 19.15 -1.56
CA ASN A 375 2.52 20.49 -1.86
C ASN A 375 3.46 20.43 -3.07
N LYS A 376 3.43 21.49 -3.89
CA LYS A 376 4.44 21.70 -4.93
C LYS A 376 5.73 22.16 -4.25
N ILE A 377 6.83 21.47 -4.51
CA ILE A 377 8.12 21.74 -3.86
C ILE A 377 9.15 22.08 -4.93
N GLY A 378 9.92 23.17 -4.73
CA GLY A 378 10.96 23.67 -5.62
C GLY A 378 10.71 25.10 -6.11
N GLY A 379 11.30 25.46 -7.25
CA GLY A 379 11.13 26.75 -7.93
C GLY A 379 9.81 26.87 -8.71
N THR A 380 9.50 28.10 -9.14
CA THR A 380 8.25 28.43 -9.87
C THR A 380 8.36 28.28 -11.40
N GLY A 381 9.57 28.06 -11.93
CA GLY A 381 9.83 27.94 -13.37
C GLY A 381 9.62 26.54 -13.94
N GLY A 382 9.98 26.38 -15.22
CA GLY A 382 9.99 25.10 -15.93
C GLY A 382 8.69 24.80 -16.69
N ARG A 383 8.80 24.01 -17.76
CA ARG A 383 7.63 23.38 -18.41
C ARG A 383 7.21 22.17 -17.60
N ILE A 384 5.92 21.87 -17.61
CA ILE A 384 5.36 20.75 -16.87
C ILE A 384 5.25 19.51 -17.74
N SER A 385 5.68 18.39 -17.19
CA SER A 385 5.39 17.03 -17.67
C SER A 385 4.63 16.29 -16.58
N SER A 386 3.61 15.54 -16.98
CA SER A 386 2.81 14.71 -16.08
C SER A 386 3.07 13.24 -16.39
N LEU A 387 3.26 12.44 -15.34
CA LEU A 387 3.26 10.98 -15.36
C LEU A 387 1.94 10.53 -14.72
N ASP A 388 0.97 10.10 -15.52
CA ASP A 388 -0.33 9.61 -15.06
C ASP A 388 -0.30 8.07 -14.92
N LEU A 389 -0.61 7.56 -13.73
CA LEU A 389 -0.59 6.12 -13.40
C LEU A 389 -2.00 5.53 -13.60
N GLU A 390 -2.35 5.21 -14.86
CA GLU A 390 -3.69 4.74 -15.25
C GLU A 390 -4.15 3.45 -14.54
N ASP A 391 -3.23 2.51 -14.32
CA ASP A 391 -3.49 1.24 -13.60
C ASP A 391 -2.56 1.14 -12.38
N HIS A 392 -2.69 2.09 -11.45
CA HIS A 392 -1.85 2.22 -10.26
C HIS A 392 -1.99 1.05 -9.25
N ILE A 393 -2.90 0.10 -9.48
CA ILE A 393 -3.07 -1.11 -8.67
C ILE A 393 -2.38 -2.31 -9.33
N ASN A 394 -2.64 -2.58 -10.63
CA ASN A 394 -2.07 -3.76 -11.30
C ASN A 394 -0.76 -3.47 -12.03
N ASN A 395 -0.48 -2.20 -12.32
CA ASN A 395 0.75 -1.74 -12.95
C ASN A 395 1.36 -0.50 -12.26
N PRO A 396 1.64 -0.53 -10.94
CA PRO A 396 2.31 0.59 -10.25
C PRO A 396 3.74 0.82 -10.74
N LEU A 397 4.27 1.97 -10.33
CA LEU A 397 5.66 2.36 -10.52
C LEU A 397 6.58 1.62 -9.53
N ILE A 398 7.55 0.87 -10.05
CA ILE A 398 8.41 -0.03 -9.25
C ILE A 398 9.88 0.41 -9.20
N GLN A 399 10.34 1.19 -10.17
CA GLN A 399 11.72 1.68 -10.23
C GLN A 399 11.78 3.18 -10.48
N VAL A 400 12.74 3.84 -9.82
CA VAL A 400 13.16 5.21 -10.16
C VAL A 400 14.66 5.28 -10.37
N ASN A 401 15.05 5.90 -11.49
CA ASN A 401 16.40 6.35 -11.76
C ASN A 401 16.41 7.88 -11.62
N MET A 402 17.38 8.42 -10.88
CA MET A 402 17.52 9.86 -10.71
C MET A 402 18.87 10.30 -11.28
N TRP A 403 18.89 11.45 -11.96
CA TRP A 403 20.14 12.08 -12.36
C TRP A 403 20.20 13.48 -11.77
N SER A 404 21.32 13.86 -11.18
CA SER A 404 21.50 15.18 -10.57
C SER A 404 22.94 15.64 -10.62
N GLU A 405 23.13 16.95 -10.44
CA GLU A 405 24.39 17.56 -10.02
C GLU A 405 24.17 18.08 -8.60
N LEU A 406 24.40 19.37 -8.33
CA LEU A 406 23.95 20.05 -7.11
C LEU A 406 22.42 20.05 -6.96
N VAL A 407 21.70 19.86 -8.07
CA VAL A 407 20.24 19.86 -8.18
C VAL A 407 19.76 18.70 -9.06
N PRO A 408 18.53 18.17 -8.87
CA PRO A 408 17.97 17.13 -9.73
C PRO A 408 17.77 17.59 -11.17
N ILE A 409 18.08 16.73 -12.14
CA ILE A 409 18.11 17.05 -13.58
C ILE A 409 17.08 16.25 -14.37
N SER A 410 16.98 14.94 -14.14
CA SER A 410 16.01 14.09 -14.82
C SER A 410 15.65 12.87 -14.00
N LEU A 411 14.48 12.31 -14.28
CA LEU A 411 13.91 11.11 -13.68
C LEU A 411 13.63 10.08 -14.76
N GLY A 412 13.90 8.82 -14.44
CA GLY A 412 13.53 7.66 -15.24
C GLY A 412 12.69 6.72 -14.40
N PHE A 413 11.67 6.14 -15.00
CA PHE A 413 10.63 5.37 -14.34
C PHE A 413 10.47 4.03 -15.03
N LYS A 414 10.12 3.00 -14.27
CA LYS A 414 9.74 1.69 -14.80
C LYS A 414 8.54 1.13 -14.05
N PHE A 415 7.63 0.56 -14.81
CA PHE A 415 6.37 -0.05 -14.36
C PHE A 415 6.48 -1.59 -14.36
N TYR A 416 5.51 -2.30 -13.76
CA TYR A 416 5.50 -3.78 -13.80
C TYR A 416 5.43 -4.35 -15.21
N ASN A 417 4.68 -3.71 -16.12
CA ASN A 417 4.60 -4.10 -17.52
C ASN A 417 5.87 -3.76 -18.34
N GLU A 418 6.98 -3.45 -17.65
CA GLU A 418 8.29 -3.11 -18.21
C GLU A 418 8.34 -1.82 -19.02
N LYS A 419 7.23 -1.08 -19.16
CA LYS A 419 7.23 0.24 -19.80
C LYS A 419 8.18 1.15 -19.04
N GLU A 420 8.99 1.91 -19.77
CA GLU A 420 9.88 2.92 -19.22
C GLU A 420 9.43 4.31 -19.65
N GLU A 421 9.55 5.27 -18.74
CA GLU A 421 9.29 6.69 -19.03
C GLU A 421 10.40 7.56 -18.46
N LYS A 422 10.68 8.68 -19.13
CA LYS A 422 11.71 9.63 -18.71
C LYS A 422 11.16 11.05 -18.71
N ILE A 423 11.43 11.79 -17.64
CA ILE A 423 11.01 13.18 -17.48
C ILE A 423 12.21 14.03 -17.09
N GLY A 424 12.32 15.23 -17.66
CA GLY A 424 13.49 16.11 -17.48
C GLY A 424 14.64 15.80 -18.45
N GLY A 425 15.78 16.45 -18.21
CA GLY A 425 16.99 16.32 -19.03
C GLY A 425 17.18 17.49 -20.00
N GLY A 426 18.22 18.27 -19.74
CA GLY A 426 18.65 19.42 -20.53
C GLY A 426 19.87 19.12 -21.41
N SER A 427 20.09 19.97 -22.43
CA SER A 427 21.25 19.86 -23.32
C SER A 427 22.56 20.35 -22.68
N TRP A 428 22.47 21.15 -21.61
CA TRP A 428 23.63 21.77 -20.95
C TRP A 428 24.39 20.84 -20.01
N TRP A 429 23.80 19.70 -19.65
CA TRP A 429 24.38 18.73 -18.73
C TRP A 429 24.52 17.37 -19.43
N PRO A 430 25.57 17.16 -20.25
CA PRO A 430 25.70 15.94 -21.03
C PRO A 430 25.98 14.70 -20.19
N ASN A 431 26.50 14.85 -18.95
CA ASN A 431 26.91 13.74 -18.08
C ASN A 431 26.53 13.96 -16.59
N PRO A 432 25.25 14.15 -16.25
CA PRO A 432 24.84 14.34 -14.86
C PRO A 432 25.08 13.06 -14.05
N HIS A 433 25.37 13.20 -12.76
CA HIS A 433 25.56 12.03 -11.90
C HIS A 433 24.29 11.20 -11.81
N LYS A 434 24.38 9.92 -12.16
CA LYS A 434 23.28 8.96 -11.97
C LYS A 434 23.25 8.49 -10.52
N PHE A 435 22.15 8.81 -9.83
CA PHE A 435 21.81 8.31 -8.51
C PHE A 435 20.97 7.04 -8.70
N GLY A 436 21.66 5.90 -8.69
CA GLY A 436 21.08 4.56 -8.59
C GLY A 436 20.06 4.17 -9.67
N ALA A 437 19.62 2.91 -9.57
CA ALA A 437 18.42 2.38 -10.21
C ALA A 437 17.60 1.76 -9.06
N TYR A 438 16.87 2.60 -8.33
CA TYR A 438 16.22 2.16 -7.09
C TYR A 438 14.97 1.37 -7.44
N HIS A 439 15.05 0.07 -7.20
CA HIS A 439 13.94 -0.86 -7.23
C HIS A 439 14.17 -1.86 -6.10
N PHE A 440 13.12 -2.15 -5.34
CA PHE A 440 13.13 -3.13 -4.26
C PHE A 440 11.94 -4.08 -4.51
N VAL A 441 12.20 -5.37 -4.72
CA VAL A 441 11.14 -6.36 -5.01
C VAL A 441 10.06 -6.34 -3.94
N GLY A 442 8.80 -6.49 -4.37
CA GLY A 442 7.65 -6.42 -3.48
C GLY A 442 7.37 -5.00 -2.96
N ASN A 443 8.02 -3.97 -3.52
CA ASN A 443 7.80 -2.59 -3.14
C ASN A 443 7.51 -1.72 -4.38
N LYS A 444 6.58 -0.80 -4.21
CA LYS A 444 6.24 0.24 -5.19
C LYS A 444 6.65 1.62 -4.69
N VAL A 445 6.86 2.53 -5.62
CA VAL A 445 7.04 3.96 -5.32
C VAL A 445 5.77 4.47 -4.65
N SER A 446 5.94 5.01 -3.45
CA SER A 446 4.85 5.42 -2.58
C SER A 446 4.83 6.93 -2.31
N SER A 447 5.96 7.60 -2.49
CA SER A 447 6.08 9.04 -2.26
C SER A 447 7.31 9.60 -2.96
N ILE A 448 7.23 10.85 -3.42
CA ILE A 448 8.39 11.59 -3.93
C ILE A 448 8.58 12.81 -3.02
N ILE A 449 9.75 12.88 -2.39
CA ILE A 449 10.12 13.89 -1.41
C ILE A 449 11.02 14.91 -2.09
N GLY A 450 10.59 16.16 -2.13
CA GLY A 450 11.40 17.27 -2.61
C GLY A 450 12.02 18.01 -1.43
N PHE A 451 13.23 18.49 -1.59
CA PHE A 451 13.78 19.50 -0.67
C PHE A 451 13.52 20.89 -1.28
N GLY A 452 13.79 21.97 -0.55
CA GLY A 452 13.31 23.30 -0.91
C GLY A 452 13.82 23.89 -2.24
N LYS A 453 13.86 25.21 -2.29
CA LYS A 453 14.33 25.95 -3.45
C LYS A 453 15.79 26.34 -3.24
N ASN A 454 16.68 25.93 -4.15
CA ASN A 454 18.07 26.39 -4.15
C ASN A 454 18.10 27.84 -4.68
N GLU A 455 18.67 28.77 -3.92
CA GLU A 455 18.75 30.19 -4.30
C GLU A 455 20.16 30.61 -4.75
N THR A 456 21.08 29.66 -4.84
CA THR A 456 22.43 29.91 -5.37
C THR A 456 22.32 30.41 -6.82
N GLY A 457 23.07 31.46 -7.15
CA GLY A 457 23.03 32.10 -8.47
C GLY A 457 23.16 31.07 -9.62
N GLY A 458 22.14 31.00 -10.47
CA GLY A 458 22.05 30.04 -11.58
C GLY A 458 21.21 28.77 -11.30
N PHE A 459 20.86 28.47 -10.04
CA PHE A 459 20.20 27.23 -9.61
C PHE A 459 18.84 27.44 -8.93
N ASN A 460 17.99 28.32 -9.48
CA ASN A 460 16.66 28.63 -8.96
C ASN A 460 15.63 27.50 -9.17
N SER A 461 15.83 26.34 -8.55
CA SER A 461 15.09 25.08 -8.78
C SER A 461 14.97 24.23 -7.52
N LEU A 462 14.39 23.03 -7.66
CA LEU A 462 14.46 21.97 -6.66
C LEU A 462 15.94 21.72 -6.32
N ASP A 463 16.27 21.70 -5.04
CA ASP A 463 17.64 21.53 -4.53
C ASP A 463 18.07 20.06 -4.51
N ALA A 464 17.18 19.17 -4.07
CA ALA A 464 17.42 17.75 -3.93
C ALA A 464 16.08 16.99 -3.87
N MET A 465 16.13 15.67 -4.00
CA MET A 465 14.96 14.82 -3.83
C MET A 465 15.31 13.41 -3.39
N ALA A 466 14.35 12.75 -2.76
CA ALA A 466 14.39 11.33 -2.43
C ALA A 466 13.06 10.66 -2.82
N VAL A 467 13.07 9.34 -2.97
CA VAL A 467 11.89 8.53 -3.30
C VAL A 467 11.64 7.56 -2.17
N GLY A 468 10.41 7.54 -1.66
CA GLY A 468 9.95 6.56 -0.69
C GLY A 468 9.29 5.37 -1.39
N PHE A 469 9.53 4.19 -0.85
CA PHE A 469 8.98 2.91 -1.32
C PHE A 469 8.23 2.22 -0.18
N LYS A 470 7.09 1.63 -0.50
CA LYS A 470 6.26 0.82 0.41
C LYS A 470 5.98 -0.52 -0.23
N LEU A 471 5.55 -1.48 0.59
CA LEU A 471 5.09 -2.78 0.08
C LEU A 471 3.98 -2.57 -0.98
N ASP A 472 4.04 -3.37 -2.04
CA ASP A 472 3.16 -3.25 -3.21
C ASP A 472 1.72 -3.69 -2.93
N ASP A 473 1.54 -4.63 -2.01
CA ASP A 473 0.28 -5.15 -1.48
C ASP A 473 -0.36 -4.25 -0.40
N TYR A 474 0.37 -3.24 0.08
CA TYR A 474 -0.10 -2.37 1.15
C TYR A 474 -1.46 -1.75 0.82
N ASP A 475 -2.49 -2.10 1.59
CA ASP A 475 -3.84 -1.59 1.45
C ASP A 475 -4.07 -0.34 2.33
N SER A 476 -4.39 0.78 1.69
CA SER A 476 -4.75 2.03 2.37
C SER A 476 -6.12 2.00 3.08
N LYS A 477 -7.01 1.06 2.70
CA LYS A 477 -8.43 1.06 3.09
C LYS A 477 -8.70 0.49 4.49
N ASN A 478 -7.68 0.04 5.23
CA ASN A 478 -7.82 -0.60 6.56
C ASN A 478 -9.01 -1.58 6.58
N ARG A 479 -9.12 -2.42 5.55
CA ARG A 479 -10.25 -3.33 5.40
C ARG A 479 -10.21 -4.41 6.47
N LEU A 480 -11.34 -4.65 7.12
CA LEU A 480 -11.54 -5.58 8.23
C LEU A 480 -12.71 -6.52 7.89
N PHE A 481 -12.38 -7.79 7.66
CA PHE A 481 -13.38 -8.85 7.47
C PHE A 481 -13.95 -9.38 8.78
N GLY A 482 -13.18 -9.34 9.87
CA GLY A 482 -13.58 -9.83 11.19
C GLY A 482 -13.43 -11.34 11.39
N ILE A 483 -13.60 -12.14 10.34
CA ILE A 483 -13.38 -13.60 10.37
C ILE A 483 -12.54 -14.05 9.17
N ASN A 484 -11.90 -15.21 9.28
CA ASN A 484 -11.20 -15.87 8.18
C ASN A 484 -12.17 -16.69 7.31
N LYS A 485 -11.63 -17.31 6.26
CA LYS A 485 -12.34 -18.19 5.33
C LYS A 485 -13.02 -19.41 5.98
N ASN A 486 -12.63 -19.79 7.20
CA ASN A 486 -13.18 -20.89 7.98
C ASN A 486 -14.16 -20.43 9.07
N GLY A 487 -14.37 -19.12 9.24
CA GLY A 487 -15.28 -18.54 10.22
C GLY A 487 -14.67 -18.28 11.59
N GLU A 488 -13.35 -18.33 11.71
CA GLU A 488 -12.66 -18.04 12.97
C GLU A 488 -12.38 -16.53 13.06
N PRO A 489 -12.48 -15.92 14.26
CA PRO A 489 -12.18 -14.50 14.43
C PRO A 489 -10.76 -14.16 13.99
N VAL A 490 -10.61 -13.03 13.30
CA VAL A 490 -9.30 -12.49 12.87
C VAL A 490 -9.05 -11.16 13.56
N THR A 491 -7.86 -11.03 14.14
CA THR A 491 -7.34 -9.76 14.67
C THR A 491 -6.70 -8.97 13.53
N LYS A 492 -7.26 -7.81 13.18
CA LYS A 492 -6.62 -6.87 12.26
C LYS A 492 -5.73 -5.91 13.05
N VAL A 493 -4.46 -5.85 12.70
CA VAL A 493 -3.52 -4.86 13.23
C VAL A 493 -3.48 -3.65 12.31
N ILE A 494 -3.55 -2.46 12.89
CA ILE A 494 -3.37 -1.17 12.21
C ILE A 494 -2.27 -0.43 12.94
N ASP A 495 -1.11 -0.32 12.30
CA ASP A 495 0.03 0.39 12.84
C ASP A 495 -0.29 1.88 13.06
N ALA A 496 0.33 2.47 14.09
CA ALA A 496 0.00 3.82 14.52
C ALA A 496 0.14 4.86 13.42
N GLY A 497 1.11 4.69 12.50
CA GLY A 497 1.34 5.59 11.36
C GLY A 497 0.26 5.56 10.26
N ASN A 498 -0.69 4.62 10.30
CA ASN A 498 -1.75 4.50 9.27
C ASN A 498 -3.05 5.25 9.62
N PHE A 499 -2.95 6.39 10.31
CA PHE A 499 -4.10 7.26 10.54
C PHE A 499 -4.54 7.95 9.24
N TYR A 500 -5.81 8.33 9.19
CA TYR A 500 -6.45 9.05 8.09
C TYR A 500 -6.34 10.57 8.28
N LYS A 501 -6.80 11.06 9.44
CA LYS A 501 -6.68 12.47 9.84
C LYS A 501 -5.89 12.59 11.14
N ASP A 502 -5.21 13.71 11.27
CA ASP A 502 -4.39 14.05 12.41
C ASP A 502 -4.64 15.48 12.84
N ASN A 503 -4.49 15.71 14.14
CA ASN A 503 -4.36 17.02 14.74
C ASN A 503 -3.18 16.96 15.71
N PHE A 504 -1.95 16.95 15.18
CA PHE A 504 -0.76 16.72 16.00
C PHE A 504 -0.48 17.86 17.01
N LYS A 505 -0.97 19.08 16.75
CA LYS A 505 -0.53 20.31 17.43
C LYS A 505 0.99 20.23 17.75
N SER A 506 1.44 20.66 18.92
CA SER A 506 2.86 20.57 19.31
C SER A 506 3.21 19.33 20.16
N ASN A 507 2.27 18.40 20.37
CA ASN A 507 2.36 17.36 21.39
C ASN A 507 2.25 15.93 20.87
N ILE A 508 2.05 15.73 19.56
CA ILE A 508 2.20 14.43 18.93
C ILE A 508 3.34 14.53 17.92
N HIS A 509 4.30 13.61 18.01
CA HIS A 509 5.35 13.47 17.01
C HIS A 509 5.64 12.01 16.73
N LYS A 510 6.19 11.73 15.55
CA LYS A 510 6.59 10.40 15.14
C LYS A 510 7.96 10.08 15.74
N ALA A 511 8.11 8.91 16.36
CA ALA A 511 9.39 8.45 16.88
C ALA A 511 9.81 7.14 16.22
N ASP A 512 11.12 7.00 15.96
CA ASP A 512 11.67 5.82 15.30
C ASP A 512 11.66 4.63 16.26
N GLU A 513 10.85 3.63 15.94
CA GLU A 513 10.85 2.32 16.60
C GLU A 513 10.69 1.25 15.51
N PRO A 514 11.79 0.80 14.88
CA PRO A 514 11.75 -0.04 13.69
C PRO A 514 11.00 -1.38 13.84
N ILE A 515 10.85 -1.88 15.07
CA ILE A 515 10.05 -3.08 15.37
C ILE A 515 8.53 -2.86 15.14
N PHE A 516 8.11 -1.60 14.97
CA PHE A 516 6.76 -1.15 14.61
C PHE A 516 6.70 -0.55 13.19
N GLY A 517 7.67 -0.83 12.31
CA GLY A 517 7.68 -0.33 10.94
C GLY A 517 8.21 1.10 10.83
N ASP A 518 7.41 2.04 10.31
CA ASP A 518 7.68 3.48 10.14
C ASP A 518 7.81 4.21 11.49
N GLY A 519 7.68 3.50 12.62
CA GLY A 519 7.79 4.03 13.97
C GLY A 519 6.44 4.16 14.67
N ILE A 520 6.44 4.85 15.80
CA ILE A 520 5.29 5.03 16.68
C ILE A 520 4.84 6.49 16.71
N LEU A 521 3.66 6.74 17.28
CA LEU A 521 3.23 8.10 17.62
C LEU A 521 3.49 8.35 19.10
N GLN A 522 4.38 9.30 19.40
CA GLN A 522 4.66 9.74 20.77
C GLN A 522 3.77 10.93 21.12
N PHE A 523 3.00 10.77 22.17
CA PHE A 523 2.12 11.77 22.76
C PHE A 523 2.79 12.39 23.98
N THR A 524 2.69 13.71 24.10
CA THR A 524 3.15 14.48 25.26
C THR A 524 1.94 15.06 26.01
N ASN A 525 1.89 14.80 27.32
CA ASN A 525 0.85 15.30 28.23
C ASN A 525 1.26 16.67 28.78
N TYR A 526 0.37 17.67 28.71
CA TYR A 526 0.58 18.98 29.36
C TYR A 526 -0.35 19.14 30.56
N LEU A 527 0.14 19.83 31.59
CA LEU A 527 -0.62 20.17 32.80
C LEU A 527 -1.68 21.27 32.57
N SER A 528 -1.62 22.01 31.45
CA SER A 528 -2.53 23.12 31.15
C SER A 528 -3.59 22.76 30.11
N HIS A 529 -4.80 23.28 30.30
CA HIS A 529 -6.01 23.00 29.50
C HIS A 529 -5.94 23.48 28.03
N GLN A 530 -4.85 24.12 27.59
CA GLN A 530 -4.80 24.82 26.30
C GLN A 530 -4.62 23.90 25.07
N ASN A 531 -4.29 22.61 25.25
CA ASN A 531 -3.93 21.70 24.14
C ASN A 531 -4.65 20.32 24.17
N GLN A 532 -5.89 20.26 24.66
CA GLN A 532 -6.66 19.00 24.81
C GLN A 532 -7.18 18.37 23.48
N ASP A 533 -7.00 19.02 22.33
CA ASP A 533 -7.63 18.57 21.07
C ASP A 533 -6.76 17.64 20.21
N SER A 534 -5.53 17.34 20.63
CA SER A 534 -4.63 16.57 19.81
C SER A 534 -5.10 15.12 19.71
N SER A 535 -5.21 14.67 18.46
CA SER A 535 -5.88 13.42 18.15
C SER A 535 -5.38 12.83 16.84
N VAL A 536 -5.59 11.53 16.73
CA VAL A 536 -5.42 10.78 15.49
C VAL A 536 -6.67 9.98 15.20
N MET A 537 -7.15 10.08 13.96
CA MET A 537 -8.32 9.39 13.45
C MET A 537 -7.89 8.24 12.54
N TYR A 538 -8.33 7.03 12.84
CA TYR A 538 -8.23 5.87 11.95
C TYR A 538 -9.57 5.66 11.25
N GLN A 539 -9.54 5.50 9.94
CA GLN A 539 -10.71 5.10 9.15
C GLN A 539 -10.60 3.62 8.82
N ILE A 540 -11.63 2.83 9.11
CA ILE A 540 -11.66 1.37 9.00
C ILE A 540 -12.87 0.96 8.16
N HIS A 541 -12.64 0.15 7.13
CA HIS A 541 -13.71 -0.41 6.30
C HIS A 541 -14.11 -1.80 6.81
N VAL A 542 -15.29 -1.92 7.38
CA VAL A 542 -15.78 -3.14 8.04
C VAL A 542 -16.72 -3.90 7.10
N GLU A 543 -16.46 -5.18 6.86
CA GLU A 543 -17.29 -6.01 5.98
C GLU A 543 -18.43 -6.72 6.70
N ILE A 544 -18.22 -7.06 7.98
CA ILE A 544 -19.20 -7.74 8.81
C ILE A 544 -19.55 -6.82 9.98
N GLU A 545 -20.81 -6.43 10.06
CA GLU A 545 -21.30 -5.69 11.21
C GLU A 545 -21.25 -6.55 12.48
N GLY A 546 -20.85 -5.95 13.60
CA GLY A 546 -20.86 -6.65 14.89
C GLY A 546 -20.07 -5.95 15.98
N THR A 547 -19.88 -6.69 17.07
CA THR A 547 -19.09 -6.22 18.21
C THR A 547 -17.62 -6.55 18.00
N TYR A 548 -16.75 -5.56 18.13
CA TYR A 548 -15.30 -5.72 18.01
C TYR A 548 -14.60 -5.29 19.30
N GLN A 549 -13.66 -6.11 19.74
CA GLN A 549 -12.69 -5.78 20.79
C GLN A 549 -11.58 -4.91 20.20
N LEU A 550 -11.46 -3.69 20.70
CA LEU A 550 -10.37 -2.77 20.39
C LEU A 550 -9.27 -2.90 21.45
N HIS A 551 -8.08 -3.29 21.03
CA HIS A 551 -6.86 -3.20 21.84
C HIS A 551 -5.93 -2.14 21.26
N ALA A 552 -5.01 -1.64 22.08
CA ALA A 552 -3.90 -0.80 21.66
C ALA A 552 -2.59 -1.32 22.25
N ILE A 553 -1.51 -1.26 21.46
CA ILE A 553 -0.16 -1.45 21.96
C ILE A 553 0.37 -0.09 22.40
N ILE A 554 0.61 0.07 23.70
CA ILE A 554 1.01 1.32 24.33
C ILE A 554 2.39 1.16 24.95
N GLY A 555 3.28 2.12 24.67
CA GLY A 555 4.58 2.24 25.30
C GLY A 555 4.62 3.37 26.33
N ALA A 556 5.32 3.17 27.44
CA ALA A 556 5.68 4.24 28.37
C ALA A 556 6.99 3.89 29.10
N LYS A 557 7.55 4.87 29.82
CA LYS A 557 8.67 4.60 30.73
C LYS A 557 8.25 3.61 31.82
N LYS A 558 9.15 2.70 32.21
CA LYS A 558 8.92 1.69 33.25
C LYS A 558 8.80 2.35 34.63
N GLN A 559 7.58 2.65 35.06
CA GLN A 559 7.29 3.31 36.34
C GLN A 559 5.90 2.95 36.90
N ARG A 560 5.68 3.23 38.20
CA ARG A 560 4.42 2.99 38.93
C ARG A 560 3.36 4.05 38.68
N GLU A 561 3.06 4.31 37.41
CA GLU A 561 2.10 5.33 37.03
C GLU A 561 1.11 4.80 36.00
N LYS A 562 -0.06 5.42 35.93
CA LYS A 562 -1.16 5.04 35.05
C LYS A 562 -1.36 6.12 33.99
N LEU A 563 -1.71 5.68 32.78
CA LEU A 563 -2.04 6.56 31.66
C LEU A 563 -3.56 6.63 31.49
N SER A 564 -4.09 7.80 31.13
CA SER A 564 -5.47 7.93 30.67
C SER A 564 -5.54 8.18 29.18
N ILE A 565 -6.40 7.44 28.48
CA ILE A 565 -6.62 7.54 27.04
C ILE A 565 -8.11 7.71 26.82
N LYS A 566 -8.48 8.63 25.93
CA LYS A 566 -9.85 8.80 25.48
C LYS A 566 -9.97 8.30 24.04
N VAL A 567 -10.93 7.43 23.79
CA VAL A 567 -11.25 6.92 22.45
C VAL A 567 -12.69 7.26 22.11
N ILE A 568 -12.91 7.80 20.91
CA ILE A 568 -14.23 8.13 20.38
C ILE A 568 -14.42 7.35 19.08
N LEU A 569 -15.51 6.58 18.96
CA LEU A 569 -15.89 5.89 17.74
C LEU A 569 -17.10 6.58 17.11
N ASN A 570 -17.00 6.89 15.80
CA ASN A 570 -18.04 7.49 14.97
C ASN A 570 -18.70 8.73 15.60
N ASP A 571 -17.95 9.47 16.43
CA ASP A 571 -18.43 10.63 17.20
C ASP A 571 -19.60 10.37 18.16
N GLU A 572 -19.96 9.10 18.41
CA GLU A 572 -21.11 8.70 19.23
C GLU A 572 -20.68 7.90 20.48
N GLN A 573 -19.77 6.94 20.33
CA GLN A 573 -19.35 6.05 21.42
C GLN A 573 -18.03 6.51 22.01
N GLN A 574 -18.06 7.04 23.23
CA GLN A 574 -16.85 7.45 23.96
C GLN A 574 -16.46 6.43 25.02
N LYS A 575 -15.17 6.12 25.10
CA LYS A 575 -14.60 5.34 26.20
C LYS A 575 -13.34 6.02 26.73
N ASN A 576 -13.31 6.25 28.04
CA ASN A 576 -12.12 6.69 28.75
C ASN A 576 -11.50 5.47 29.42
N LEU A 577 -10.22 5.23 29.16
CA LEU A 577 -9.46 4.13 29.72
C LEU A 577 -8.43 4.69 30.70
N ILE A 578 -8.23 3.97 31.81
CA ILE A 578 -7.07 4.14 32.69
C ILE A 578 -6.28 2.83 32.64
N THR A 579 -5.02 2.90 32.25
CA THR A 579 -4.16 1.71 32.16
C THR A 579 -3.73 1.23 33.55
N ASP A 580 -3.33 -0.03 33.68
CA ASP A 580 -2.53 -0.48 34.84
C ASP A 580 -1.11 0.12 34.81
N TYR A 581 -0.30 -0.18 35.83
CA TYR A 581 1.08 0.32 35.94
C TYR A 581 2.00 -0.26 34.84
N PHE A 582 3.04 0.49 34.47
CA PHE A 582 4.04 0.08 33.48
C PHE A 582 5.27 -0.62 34.10
N ASP A 583 5.28 -0.88 35.40
CA ASP A 583 6.25 -1.77 36.06
C ASP A 583 5.66 -3.15 36.44
N SER A 584 4.40 -3.39 36.07
CA SER A 584 3.66 -4.62 36.37
C SER A 584 4.07 -5.82 35.48
N SER A 585 3.60 -7.01 35.86
CA SER A 585 3.64 -8.20 34.99
C SER A 585 2.88 -7.93 33.69
N ASN A 586 3.25 -8.64 32.61
CA ASN A 586 2.67 -8.49 31.25
C ASN A 586 3.10 -7.26 30.45
N THR A 587 4.15 -6.57 30.88
CA THR A 587 4.91 -5.67 30.00
C THR A 587 5.84 -6.46 29.10
N TRP A 588 6.11 -5.92 27.92
CA TRP A 588 7.09 -6.35 26.96
C TRP A 588 8.32 -5.47 27.08
N THR A 589 9.42 -6.08 27.49
CA THR A 589 10.73 -5.42 27.51
C THR A 589 11.45 -5.62 26.16
N GLY A 590 12.43 -4.78 25.86
CA GLY A 590 13.25 -4.98 24.66
C GLY A 590 12.57 -4.65 23.33
N MET A 591 11.45 -3.90 23.33
CA MET A 591 10.75 -3.45 22.12
C MET A 591 11.01 -1.98 21.76
N SER A 592 11.97 -1.35 22.44
CA SER A 592 12.33 0.05 22.20
C SER A 592 13.82 0.24 21.97
N LEU A 593 14.20 1.20 21.12
CA LEU A 593 15.57 1.71 21.06
C LEU A 593 16.00 2.45 22.35
N ASN A 594 15.02 2.79 23.20
CA ASN A 594 15.20 3.33 24.54
C ASN A 594 14.87 2.28 25.61
N ASN A 595 15.90 1.78 26.28
CA ASN A 595 15.78 0.72 27.28
C ASN A 595 14.92 1.07 28.52
N GLU A 596 14.58 2.35 28.73
CA GLU A 596 13.65 2.77 29.80
C GLU A 596 12.19 2.48 29.45
N TRP A 597 11.88 2.28 28.16
CA TRP A 597 10.52 2.09 27.68
C TRP A 597 10.13 0.63 27.67
N VAL A 598 8.90 0.38 28.07
CA VAL A 598 8.24 -0.92 27.96
C VAL A 598 6.93 -0.75 27.22
N TYR A 599 6.53 -1.78 26.49
CA TYR A 599 5.26 -1.81 25.77
C TYR A 599 4.31 -2.79 26.43
N LYS A 600 3.00 -2.59 26.21
CA LYS A 600 1.98 -3.55 26.62
C LYS A 600 0.78 -3.48 25.70
N ARG A 601 0.10 -4.61 25.59
CA ARG A 601 -1.20 -4.73 24.94
C ARG A 601 -2.30 -4.39 25.94
N VAL A 602 -3.19 -3.45 25.60
CA VAL A 602 -4.24 -2.98 26.51
C VAL A 602 -5.60 -3.04 25.82
N LEU A 603 -6.58 -3.67 26.47
CA LEU A 603 -7.97 -3.65 26.02
C LEU A 603 -8.57 -2.26 26.26
N ILE A 604 -8.95 -1.57 25.19
CA ILE A 604 -9.69 -0.31 25.27
C ILE A 604 -11.16 -0.60 25.56
N GLY A 605 -11.74 -1.57 24.86
CA GLY A 605 -13.13 -1.96 25.06
C GLY A 605 -13.77 -2.66 23.87
N ASN A 606 -15.05 -2.97 24.05
CA ASN A 606 -15.91 -3.53 23.01
C ASN A 606 -16.70 -2.40 22.36
N PHE A 607 -16.72 -2.37 21.03
CA PHE A 607 -17.40 -1.36 20.25
C PHE A 607 -18.27 -2.01 19.17
N GLN A 608 -19.42 -1.40 18.87
CA GLN A 608 -20.26 -1.83 17.75
C GLN A 608 -19.77 -1.15 16.46
N LEU A 609 -19.29 -1.94 15.50
CA LEU A 609 -18.90 -1.43 14.20
C LEU A 609 -19.96 -1.78 13.17
N LYS A 610 -20.40 -0.79 12.39
CA LYS A 610 -21.37 -0.95 11.31
C LYS A 610 -20.65 -1.41 10.05
N ARG A 611 -21.34 -2.09 9.13
CA ARG A 611 -20.79 -2.39 7.81
C ARG A 611 -20.44 -1.09 7.05
N GLY A 612 -19.29 -1.06 6.38
CA GLY A 612 -18.77 0.12 5.70
C GLY A 612 -17.75 0.90 6.55
N ILE A 613 -17.69 2.21 6.34
CA ILE A 613 -16.66 3.07 6.94
C ILE A 613 -16.99 3.38 8.41
N ASN A 614 -16.02 3.17 9.30
CA ASN A 614 -16.05 3.57 10.71
C ASN A 614 -14.80 4.39 11.05
N ASN A 615 -14.94 5.40 11.91
CA ASN A 615 -13.85 6.28 12.35
C ASN A 615 -13.54 6.06 13.84
N ILE A 616 -12.30 5.75 14.16
CA ILE A 616 -11.79 5.64 15.54
C ILE A 616 -10.84 6.81 15.81
N ASN A 617 -11.24 7.71 16.69
CA ASN A 617 -10.43 8.84 17.15
C ASN A 617 -9.76 8.49 18.48
N ILE A 618 -8.43 8.55 18.54
CA ILE A 618 -7.66 8.42 19.77
C ILE A 618 -7.19 9.81 20.20
N HIS A 619 -7.57 10.20 21.41
CA HIS A 619 -7.21 11.46 22.04
C HIS A 619 -6.27 11.23 23.21
N ASN A 620 -5.42 12.21 23.42
CA ASN A 620 -4.74 12.34 24.69
C ASN A 620 -5.73 12.80 25.78
N SER A 621 -5.72 12.16 26.95
CA SER A 621 -6.62 12.49 28.06
C SER A 621 -5.84 12.82 29.32
N ILE A 622 -6.31 13.79 30.11
CA ILE A 622 -5.69 14.20 31.38
C ILE A 622 -6.47 13.56 32.53
N LEU A 623 -5.76 12.88 33.44
CA LEU A 623 -6.29 12.53 34.76
C LEU A 623 -6.26 13.78 35.63
N GLN A 624 -7.41 14.22 36.15
CA GLN A 624 -7.50 15.44 36.96
C GLN A 624 -6.58 15.43 38.21
N ASP A 625 -6.14 14.25 38.69
CA ASP A 625 -5.35 14.15 39.93
C ASP A 625 -4.08 13.26 39.90
N SER A 626 -3.66 12.61 38.79
CA SER A 626 -2.56 11.59 38.92
C SER A 626 -1.71 11.14 37.71
N ALA A 627 -1.68 11.80 36.55
CA ALA A 627 -0.80 11.37 35.46
C ALA A 627 0.56 12.10 35.45
N ASN A 628 1.55 11.56 36.16
CA ASN A 628 2.96 11.99 36.04
C ASN A 628 3.63 11.52 34.73
N ILE A 629 3.01 10.62 33.95
CA ILE A 629 3.52 10.19 32.64
C ILE A 629 3.47 11.40 31.70
N LYS A 630 4.65 12.00 31.46
CA LYS A 630 4.80 13.15 30.56
C LYS A 630 4.68 12.75 29.09
N THR A 631 5.12 11.54 28.74
CA THR A 631 5.15 11.05 27.35
C THR A 631 4.75 9.57 27.28
N TRP A 632 3.97 9.20 26.28
CA TRP A 632 3.60 7.81 25.98
C TRP A 632 3.56 7.56 24.47
N ASN A 633 3.68 6.31 24.06
CA ASN A 633 3.77 5.91 22.65
C ASN A 633 2.56 5.06 22.27
N LEU A 634 1.94 5.34 21.12
CA LEU A 634 1.00 4.45 20.46
C LEU A 634 1.74 3.66 19.38
N GLY A 635 1.81 2.34 19.52
CA GLY A 635 2.45 1.44 18.55
C GLY A 635 1.51 0.98 17.46
N SER A 636 0.34 0.45 17.84
CA SER A 636 -0.71 0.04 16.91
C SER A 636 -2.06 -0.05 17.64
N ILE A 637 -3.14 -0.14 16.86
CA ILE A 637 -4.45 -0.57 17.31
C ILE A 637 -4.80 -1.94 16.72
N GLU A 638 -5.57 -2.72 17.44
CA GLU A 638 -5.95 -4.08 17.05
C GLU A 638 -7.45 -4.27 17.20
N LEU A 639 -8.08 -4.84 16.18
CA LEU A 639 -9.51 -5.10 16.15
C LEU A 639 -9.79 -6.58 15.94
N THR A 640 -10.47 -7.18 16.90
CA THR A 640 -10.86 -8.60 16.86
C THR A 640 -12.37 -8.71 17.02
N MET A 641 -13.03 -9.46 16.14
CA MET A 641 -14.47 -9.67 16.24
C MET A 641 -14.80 -10.55 17.45
N ASP A 642 -15.82 -10.16 18.21
CA ASP A 642 -16.32 -10.96 19.33
C ASP A 642 -17.00 -12.23 18.81
N THR A 643 -16.70 -13.38 19.42
CA THR A 643 -17.20 -14.69 18.97
C THR A 643 -18.73 -14.78 19.01
N ASN A 644 -19.41 -14.02 19.87
CA ASN A 644 -20.87 -13.99 19.90
C ASN A 644 -21.47 -13.33 18.66
N SER A 645 -20.73 -12.43 18.00
CA SER A 645 -21.16 -11.76 16.77
C SER A 645 -21.03 -12.67 15.53
N ILE A 646 -20.41 -13.86 15.64
CA ILE A 646 -20.05 -14.75 14.51
C ILE A 646 -21.13 -15.82 14.21
N LYS A 647 -22.23 -15.90 14.97
CA LYS A 647 -23.14 -17.07 14.89
C LYS A 647 -23.81 -17.28 13.52
N ASP A 648 -24.07 -16.23 12.74
CA ASP A 648 -24.51 -16.32 11.34
C ASP A 648 -24.22 -14.99 10.60
N PRO A 649 -22.97 -14.70 10.22
CA PRO A 649 -22.63 -13.44 9.58
C PRO A 649 -23.27 -13.39 8.20
N ASP A 650 -23.66 -12.18 7.78
CA ASP A 650 -24.22 -11.94 6.44
C ASP A 650 -23.12 -11.89 5.38
N VAL A 651 -22.54 -13.05 5.11
CA VAL A 651 -21.42 -13.27 4.20
C VAL A 651 -21.74 -14.44 3.28
N THR A 652 -21.26 -14.37 2.05
CA THR A 652 -21.36 -15.49 1.11
C THR A 652 -20.68 -16.74 1.68
N THR A 653 -21.46 -17.82 1.82
CA THR A 653 -21.06 -19.04 2.51
C THR A 653 -21.38 -20.27 1.66
N LEU A 654 -20.39 -21.14 1.50
CA LEU A 654 -20.51 -22.47 0.91
C LEU A 654 -20.62 -23.53 2.02
N TYR A 655 -21.42 -24.55 1.78
CA TYR A 655 -21.66 -25.63 2.72
C TYR A 655 -21.40 -26.97 2.06
N ASP A 656 -20.70 -27.88 2.75
CA ASP A 656 -20.40 -29.21 2.20
C ASP A 656 -21.58 -30.19 2.26
N LYS A 657 -22.62 -29.85 3.03
CA LYS A 657 -23.91 -30.55 3.05
C LYS A 657 -25.02 -29.66 2.54
N ASP A 658 -26.13 -30.30 2.19
CA ASP A 658 -27.36 -29.63 1.80
C ASP A 658 -28.04 -28.97 3.02
N ASN A 659 -29.08 -28.16 2.78
CA ASN A 659 -29.82 -27.42 3.82
C ASN A 659 -28.94 -26.49 4.68
N TYR A 660 -27.87 -25.95 4.09
CA TYR A 660 -26.96 -24.99 4.76
C TYR A 660 -26.32 -25.57 6.03
N ALA A 661 -26.01 -26.87 6.00
CA ALA A 661 -25.44 -27.61 7.11
C ALA A 661 -23.99 -28.07 6.82
N GLY A 662 -23.33 -28.61 7.84
CA GLY A 662 -21.98 -29.17 7.70
C GLY A 662 -20.89 -28.11 7.84
N THR A 663 -19.74 -28.36 7.22
CA THR A 663 -18.60 -27.44 7.26
C THR A 663 -18.85 -26.26 6.34
N LYS A 664 -18.42 -25.07 6.78
CA LYS A 664 -18.65 -23.80 6.10
C LYS A 664 -17.38 -23.29 5.46
N ARG A 665 -17.51 -22.62 4.32
CA ARG A 665 -16.46 -21.82 3.69
C ARG A 665 -16.99 -20.45 3.31
N PHE A 666 -16.40 -19.41 3.89
CA PHE A 666 -16.76 -18.02 3.60
C PHE A 666 -15.98 -17.50 2.38
N ILE A 667 -16.66 -16.71 1.54
CA ILE A 667 -16.13 -16.13 0.30
C ILE A 667 -16.22 -14.61 0.40
N PHE A 668 -15.05 -13.95 0.37
CA PHE A 668 -14.92 -12.50 0.57
C PHE A 668 -14.49 -11.74 -0.70
N GLU A 669 -13.88 -12.45 -1.64
CA GLU A 669 -13.31 -11.90 -2.86
C GLU A 669 -13.21 -12.97 -3.95
N ASP A 670 -12.83 -12.53 -5.15
CA ASP A 670 -12.59 -13.39 -6.30
C ASP A 670 -11.65 -14.54 -5.92
N THR A 671 -12.17 -15.76 -6.00
CA THR A 671 -11.47 -16.97 -5.57
C THR A 671 -11.18 -17.83 -6.80
N ARG A 672 -9.96 -17.77 -7.31
CA ARG A 672 -9.50 -18.57 -8.47
C ARG A 672 -9.53 -20.07 -8.20
N ARG A 673 -9.33 -20.48 -6.95
CA ARG A 673 -9.31 -21.89 -6.54
C ARG A 673 -9.77 -22.10 -5.09
N LEU A 674 -10.76 -22.96 -4.89
CA LEU A 674 -11.26 -23.38 -3.58
C LEU A 674 -10.40 -24.49 -2.97
N ILE A 675 -9.11 -24.25 -2.71
CA ILE A 675 -8.12 -25.30 -2.36
C ILE A 675 -8.64 -26.39 -1.40
N ASP A 676 -9.05 -26.00 -0.19
CA ASP A 676 -9.50 -26.87 0.91
C ASP A 676 -11.01 -27.18 0.89
N PHE A 677 -11.74 -26.60 -0.06
CA PHE A 677 -13.19 -26.75 -0.22
C PHE A 677 -13.61 -27.19 -1.63
N ASN A 678 -12.63 -27.60 -2.45
CA ASN A 678 -12.82 -27.94 -3.85
C ASN A 678 -13.73 -29.14 -3.96
N ASP A 679 -14.73 -29.09 -4.84
CA ASP A 679 -15.63 -30.21 -5.10
C ASP A 679 -16.40 -30.70 -3.87
N ARG A 680 -16.59 -29.84 -2.86
CA ARG A 680 -17.32 -30.19 -1.63
C ARG A 680 -18.71 -29.58 -1.53
N THR A 681 -18.93 -28.44 -2.19
CA THR A 681 -20.13 -27.63 -2.01
C THR A 681 -21.42 -28.37 -2.42
N SER A 682 -22.38 -28.42 -1.49
CA SER A 682 -23.71 -28.99 -1.67
C SER A 682 -24.84 -27.98 -1.43
N SER A 683 -24.57 -26.85 -0.78
CA SER A 683 -25.50 -25.71 -0.72
C SER A 683 -24.76 -24.37 -0.55
N ILE A 684 -25.42 -23.26 -0.93
CA ILE A 684 -24.84 -21.91 -0.99
C ILE A 684 -25.80 -20.89 -0.38
N LYS A 685 -25.26 -19.94 0.40
CA LYS A 685 -25.93 -18.71 0.85
C LYS A 685 -25.11 -17.52 0.36
N VAL A 686 -25.65 -16.65 -0.48
CA VAL A 686 -24.99 -15.40 -0.89
C VAL A 686 -25.27 -14.31 0.14
N GLY A 687 -24.26 -13.51 0.50
CA GLY A 687 -24.44 -12.38 1.43
C GLY A 687 -25.40 -11.34 0.85
N SER A 688 -26.21 -10.70 1.70
CA SER A 688 -27.25 -9.75 1.23
C SER A 688 -26.65 -8.51 0.54
N TYR A 689 -25.41 -8.16 0.84
CA TYR A 689 -24.76 -7.02 0.25
C TYR A 689 -23.92 -7.32 -0.99
N VAL A 690 -23.80 -8.59 -1.38
CA VAL A 690 -23.09 -9.00 -2.59
C VAL A 690 -24.06 -8.84 -3.76
N PRO A 691 -23.82 -7.94 -4.72
CA PRO A 691 -24.77 -7.73 -5.83
C PRO A 691 -25.03 -8.99 -6.62
N GLY A 692 -23.97 -9.76 -6.88
CA GLY A 692 -24.07 -11.11 -7.39
C GLY A 692 -22.72 -11.79 -7.54
N LEU A 693 -22.78 -13.11 -7.63
CA LEU A 693 -21.64 -14.00 -7.71
C LEU A 693 -21.87 -15.09 -8.76
N ARG A 694 -20.80 -15.44 -9.48
CA ARG A 694 -20.75 -16.63 -10.34
C ARG A 694 -19.84 -17.68 -9.71
N PHE A 695 -20.34 -18.90 -9.58
CA PHE A 695 -19.57 -20.07 -9.14
C PHE A 695 -19.32 -21.00 -10.32
N TYR A 696 -18.12 -21.57 -10.38
CA TYR A 696 -17.63 -22.32 -11.54
C TYR A 696 -17.21 -23.74 -11.16
N GLU A 697 -17.33 -24.64 -12.14
CA GLU A 697 -16.98 -26.06 -12.06
C GLU A 697 -15.47 -26.33 -12.03
N HIS A 698 -14.67 -25.42 -12.58
CA HIS A 698 -13.22 -25.58 -12.64
C HIS A 698 -12.51 -24.37 -12.02
N TYR A 699 -11.21 -24.54 -11.79
CA TYR A 699 -10.32 -23.47 -11.38
C TYR A 699 -10.28 -22.35 -12.42
N ASP A 700 -9.80 -21.17 -12.01
CA ASP A 700 -9.60 -20.01 -12.88
C ASP A 700 -10.84 -19.64 -13.70
N TYR A 701 -12.01 -19.80 -13.08
CA TYR A 701 -13.31 -19.41 -13.63
C TYR A 701 -13.70 -20.18 -14.90
N GLY A 702 -13.26 -21.45 -15.02
CA GLY A 702 -13.58 -22.33 -16.14
C GLY A 702 -14.77 -23.27 -15.91
N GLY A 703 -15.19 -23.96 -16.97
CA GLY A 703 -16.22 -25.02 -16.91
C GLY A 703 -17.66 -24.52 -16.82
N GLY A 704 -18.57 -25.39 -16.35
CA GLY A 704 -19.95 -25.01 -16.07
C GLY A 704 -20.05 -23.98 -14.95
N PHE A 705 -21.09 -23.15 -14.95
CA PHE A 705 -21.29 -22.15 -13.90
C PHE A 705 -22.73 -22.03 -13.41
N ILE A 706 -22.90 -21.36 -12.27
CA ILE A 706 -24.17 -20.87 -11.72
C ILE A 706 -24.04 -19.43 -11.27
N ASP A 707 -25.14 -18.70 -11.42
CA ASP A 707 -25.26 -17.27 -11.17
C ASP A 707 -26.23 -17.02 -10.03
N LEU A 708 -25.75 -16.41 -8.95
CA LEU A 708 -26.53 -16.11 -7.76
C LEU A 708 -26.48 -14.61 -7.44
N GLY A 709 -27.61 -14.09 -6.97
CA GLY A 709 -27.82 -12.69 -6.66
C GLY A 709 -27.73 -12.42 -5.16
N SER A 710 -27.88 -11.14 -4.81
CA SER A 710 -27.96 -10.66 -3.43
C SER A 710 -28.89 -11.51 -2.55
N GLY A 711 -28.36 -12.04 -1.45
CA GLY A 711 -29.11 -12.78 -0.43
C GLY A 711 -29.63 -14.15 -0.86
N GLU A 712 -29.40 -14.59 -2.11
CA GLU A 712 -29.96 -15.83 -2.62
C GLU A 712 -29.40 -17.05 -1.92
N LYS A 713 -30.25 -18.07 -1.76
CA LYS A 713 -29.87 -19.36 -1.20
C LYS A 713 -30.20 -20.48 -2.17
N LEU A 714 -29.28 -21.41 -2.38
CA LEU A 714 -29.43 -22.49 -3.34
C LEU A 714 -28.99 -23.83 -2.74
N SER A 715 -29.86 -24.85 -2.84
CA SER A 715 -29.48 -26.25 -2.67
C SER A 715 -28.90 -26.77 -3.98
N LEU A 716 -27.74 -27.41 -3.93
CA LEU A 716 -27.14 -28.06 -5.10
C LEU A 716 -27.50 -29.54 -5.19
N LYS A 717 -28.30 -30.12 -4.27
CA LYS A 717 -28.55 -31.57 -4.21
C LYS A 717 -28.95 -32.19 -5.56
N ASN A 718 -29.76 -31.48 -6.34
CA ASN A 718 -30.23 -31.90 -7.67
C ASN A 718 -29.61 -31.09 -8.82
N HIS A 719 -28.59 -30.27 -8.53
CA HIS A 719 -27.92 -29.43 -9.51
C HIS A 719 -26.67 -30.13 -10.06
N ARG A 720 -26.35 -29.94 -11.35
CA ARG A 720 -25.19 -30.59 -12.01
C ARG A 720 -23.83 -30.28 -11.38
N LEU A 721 -23.74 -29.16 -10.65
CA LEU A 721 -22.53 -28.68 -9.96
C LEU A 721 -22.43 -29.13 -8.50
N ASN A 722 -23.33 -30.00 -8.02
CA ASN A 722 -23.21 -30.58 -6.69
C ASN A 722 -21.84 -31.25 -6.53
N LYS A 723 -21.06 -30.84 -5.52
CA LYS A 723 -19.71 -31.35 -5.27
C LYS A 723 -18.78 -31.24 -6.48
N LYS A 724 -18.90 -30.14 -7.25
CA LYS A 724 -18.02 -29.84 -8.38
C LYS A 724 -17.57 -28.38 -8.44
N LEU A 725 -17.89 -27.57 -7.44
CA LEU A 725 -17.51 -26.15 -7.46
C LEU A 725 -16.05 -25.99 -7.07
N SER A 726 -15.32 -25.25 -7.90
CA SER A 726 -13.87 -25.06 -7.78
C SER A 726 -13.42 -23.60 -7.73
N SER A 727 -14.21 -22.66 -8.23
CA SER A 727 -13.88 -21.22 -8.18
C SER A 727 -15.11 -20.32 -8.11
N ALA A 728 -14.93 -19.06 -7.69
CA ALA A 728 -16.00 -18.09 -7.47
C ALA A 728 -15.58 -16.67 -7.87
N LYS A 729 -16.44 -15.92 -8.58
CA LYS A 729 -16.14 -14.57 -9.08
C LYS A 729 -17.28 -13.60 -8.76
N PHE A 730 -16.94 -12.46 -8.17
CA PHE A 730 -17.86 -11.36 -7.90
C PHE A 730 -18.15 -10.61 -9.19
N ALA A 731 -19.42 -10.30 -9.44
CA ALA A 731 -19.77 -9.47 -10.58
C ALA A 731 -19.45 -8.01 -10.32
N ASN A 732 -19.14 -7.26 -11.38
CA ASN A 732 -18.97 -5.82 -11.31
C ASN A 732 -20.33 -5.10 -11.40
N LEU A 733 -21.28 -5.68 -12.12
CA LEU A 733 -22.63 -5.15 -12.33
C LEU A 733 -23.62 -6.31 -12.47
N VAL A 734 -24.82 -6.15 -11.92
CA VAL A 734 -25.93 -7.10 -12.09
C VAL A 734 -27.13 -6.37 -12.66
N LEU A 735 -27.68 -6.90 -13.75
CA LEU A 735 -28.89 -6.39 -14.38
C LEU A 735 -30.07 -7.28 -14.03
N TYR A 736 -31.23 -6.67 -13.82
CA TYR A 736 -32.48 -7.33 -13.47
C TYR A 736 -33.54 -6.99 -14.49
N LYS A 737 -34.32 -7.99 -14.89
CA LYS A 737 -35.37 -7.86 -15.90
C LYS A 737 -36.58 -7.08 -15.39
N GLU A 738 -36.78 -7.08 -14.07
CA GLU A 738 -37.84 -6.35 -13.39
C GLU A 738 -37.26 -5.23 -12.52
N ASP A 739 -38.14 -4.36 -12.05
CA ASP A 739 -37.79 -3.31 -11.09
C ASP A 739 -37.58 -3.90 -9.68
N ASP A 740 -37.15 -3.08 -8.72
CA ASP A 740 -36.84 -3.50 -7.34
C ASP A 740 -35.83 -4.65 -7.25
N TYR A 741 -34.98 -4.81 -8.27
CA TYR A 741 -33.91 -5.82 -8.34
C TYR A 741 -34.44 -7.27 -8.32
N LYS A 742 -35.51 -7.54 -9.09
CA LYS A 742 -36.22 -8.82 -9.16
C LYS A 742 -36.20 -9.46 -10.54
N GLY A 743 -36.71 -10.68 -10.61
CA GLY A 743 -36.89 -11.43 -11.85
C GLY A 743 -35.60 -12.06 -12.36
N GLU A 744 -35.58 -12.37 -13.66
CA GLU A 744 -34.41 -12.87 -14.38
C GLU A 744 -33.25 -11.86 -14.26
N LYS A 745 -32.02 -12.35 -14.10
CA LYS A 745 -30.83 -11.51 -13.93
C LYS A 745 -29.67 -11.97 -14.79
N THR A 746 -28.75 -11.07 -15.09
CA THR A 746 -27.45 -11.39 -15.68
C THR A 746 -26.31 -10.67 -14.96
N LEU A 747 -25.17 -11.35 -14.82
CA LEU A 747 -23.98 -10.80 -14.17
C LEU A 747 -22.94 -10.37 -15.20
N ILE A 748 -22.40 -9.18 -14.99
CA ILE A 748 -21.47 -8.51 -15.89
C ILE A 748 -20.12 -8.36 -15.18
N PHE A 749 -19.06 -8.82 -15.84
CA PHE A 749 -17.70 -8.87 -15.28
C PHE A 749 -16.70 -7.99 -16.06
N HIS A 750 -17.01 -7.63 -17.30
CA HIS A 750 -16.15 -6.87 -18.20
C HIS A 750 -17.02 -6.16 -19.23
N ASP A 751 -16.40 -5.36 -20.10
CA ASP A 751 -17.07 -4.71 -21.23
C ASP A 751 -17.89 -5.71 -22.06
N ILE A 752 -19.14 -5.36 -22.36
CA ILE A 752 -20.06 -6.14 -23.17
C ILE A 752 -20.47 -5.31 -24.38
N PRO A 753 -19.87 -5.55 -25.56
CA PRO A 753 -20.28 -4.84 -26.78
C PRO A 753 -21.69 -5.22 -27.23
N TYR A 754 -22.21 -6.39 -26.83
CA TYR A 754 -23.57 -6.77 -27.15
C TYR A 754 -24.11 -7.74 -26.10
N LEU A 755 -25.22 -7.37 -25.45
CA LEU A 755 -25.96 -8.25 -24.56
C LEU A 755 -26.71 -9.26 -25.41
N THR A 756 -26.38 -10.54 -25.30
CA THR A 756 -27.03 -11.60 -26.07
C THR A 756 -28.41 -11.91 -25.49
N ASP A 757 -28.46 -12.79 -24.49
CA ASP A 757 -29.72 -13.33 -23.97
C ASP A 757 -30.47 -12.34 -23.06
N PHE A 758 -29.85 -11.20 -22.76
CA PHE A 758 -30.40 -10.15 -21.89
C PHE A 758 -30.63 -8.80 -22.59
N ASN A 759 -30.52 -8.76 -23.93
CA ASN A 759 -30.77 -7.54 -24.71
C ASN A 759 -32.16 -6.99 -24.41
N ASP A 760 -32.27 -5.68 -24.19
CA ASP A 760 -33.57 -4.98 -24.04
C ASP A 760 -34.47 -5.55 -22.93
N LYS A 761 -33.88 -6.15 -21.90
CA LYS A 761 -34.64 -6.71 -20.76
C LYS A 761 -34.49 -5.91 -19.48
N THR A 762 -33.42 -5.14 -19.33
CA THR A 762 -33.04 -4.50 -18.06
C THR A 762 -34.05 -3.46 -17.59
N SER A 763 -34.61 -3.64 -16.39
CA SER A 763 -35.48 -2.66 -15.73
C SER A 763 -34.92 -2.13 -14.39
N SER A 764 -33.93 -2.81 -13.80
CA SER A 764 -33.15 -2.28 -12.67
C SER A 764 -31.74 -2.89 -12.65
N LEU A 765 -30.81 -2.27 -11.92
CA LEU A 765 -29.40 -2.71 -11.85
C LEU A 765 -28.74 -2.41 -10.51
N VAL A 766 -27.69 -3.18 -10.20
CA VAL A 766 -26.84 -2.96 -9.02
C VAL A 766 -25.37 -3.01 -9.43
N VAL A 767 -24.63 -1.95 -9.11
CA VAL A 767 -23.18 -1.85 -9.35
C VAL A 767 -22.42 -2.24 -8.09
N SER A 768 -21.44 -3.11 -8.21
CA SER A 768 -20.61 -3.52 -7.08
C SER A 768 -19.72 -2.39 -6.58
N SER A 769 -19.54 -2.31 -5.26
CA SER A 769 -18.79 -1.23 -4.60
C SER A 769 -17.28 -1.26 -4.86
N ASN A 770 -16.76 -2.35 -5.43
CA ASN A 770 -15.36 -2.49 -5.85
C ASN A 770 -15.08 -1.88 -7.23
N VAL A 771 -16.09 -1.44 -7.98
CA VAL A 771 -15.92 -0.77 -9.28
C VAL A 771 -15.38 0.65 -9.04
N SER A 772 -14.13 0.91 -9.47
CA SER A 772 -13.39 2.16 -9.23
C SER A 772 -13.59 3.25 -10.30
N GLY A 773 -14.57 3.10 -11.19
CA GLY A 773 -14.85 4.03 -12.31
C GLY A 773 -16.34 4.14 -12.64
N ILE A 774 -16.64 4.71 -13.81
CA ILE A 774 -18.02 4.81 -14.33
C ILE A 774 -18.31 3.59 -15.20
N VAL A 775 -19.52 3.07 -15.08
CA VAL A 775 -20.07 2.07 -15.99
C VAL A 775 -21.14 2.76 -16.83
N ARG A 776 -20.96 2.75 -18.15
CA ARG A 776 -21.91 3.31 -19.10
C ARG A 776 -22.72 2.19 -19.75
N LEU A 777 -24.03 2.26 -19.63
CA LEU A 777 -24.96 1.29 -20.23
C LEU A 777 -25.69 1.95 -21.39
N PHE A 778 -25.64 1.34 -22.56
CA PHE A 778 -26.07 1.92 -23.83
C PHE A 778 -27.32 1.23 -24.37
N GLU A 779 -28.13 2.01 -25.10
CA GLU A 779 -29.36 1.57 -25.74
C GLU A 779 -29.11 0.55 -26.87
N HIS A 780 -28.04 0.73 -27.64
CA HIS A 780 -27.75 -0.10 -28.80
C HIS A 780 -26.46 -0.89 -28.59
N SER A 781 -26.29 -1.89 -29.46
CA SER A 781 -25.08 -2.70 -29.52
C SER A 781 -23.86 -1.84 -29.88
N PHE A 782 -22.68 -2.32 -29.51
CA PHE A 782 -21.37 -1.72 -29.74
C PHE A 782 -21.23 -0.29 -29.22
N TYR A 783 -21.79 -0.03 -28.03
CA TYR A 783 -21.68 1.23 -27.29
C TYR A 783 -22.31 2.43 -28.01
N ASN A 784 -23.47 2.21 -28.64
CA ASN A 784 -24.19 3.23 -29.41
C ASN A 784 -25.56 3.56 -28.78
N GLY A 785 -26.16 4.67 -29.23
CA GLY A 785 -27.49 5.10 -28.78
C GLY A 785 -27.45 5.91 -27.48
N GLU A 786 -28.63 6.13 -26.89
CA GLU A 786 -28.75 6.75 -25.56
C GLU A 786 -28.00 5.91 -24.50
N TYR A 787 -27.58 6.54 -23.40
CA TYR A 787 -26.87 5.82 -22.34
C TYR A 787 -27.18 6.36 -20.94
N ILE A 788 -26.85 5.56 -19.94
CA ILE A 788 -26.85 5.95 -18.53
C ILE A 788 -25.48 5.62 -17.90
N ASP A 789 -24.95 6.58 -17.17
CA ASP A 789 -23.72 6.42 -16.38
C ASP A 789 -24.04 6.07 -14.94
N VAL A 790 -23.39 5.03 -14.42
CA VAL A 790 -23.54 4.56 -13.05
C VAL A 790 -22.17 4.29 -12.43
N SER A 791 -22.06 4.35 -11.11
CA SER A 791 -20.80 4.17 -10.37
C SER A 791 -20.88 3.06 -9.33
N GLY A 792 -19.73 2.58 -8.86
CA GLY A 792 -19.65 1.54 -7.84
C GLY A 792 -20.53 1.81 -6.61
N GLY A 793 -21.27 0.78 -6.17
CA GLY A 793 -22.16 0.84 -5.01
C GLY A 793 -23.57 1.36 -5.28
N GLN A 794 -23.87 1.86 -6.49
CA GLN A 794 -25.20 2.35 -6.82
C GLN A 794 -26.20 1.20 -7.07
N LYS A 795 -27.46 1.44 -6.68
CA LYS A 795 -28.62 0.63 -7.05
C LYS A 795 -29.59 1.53 -7.79
N ILE A 796 -29.93 1.18 -9.03
CA ILE A 796 -30.71 2.04 -9.94
C ILE A 796 -31.96 1.30 -10.41
N SER A 797 -33.12 1.96 -10.26
CA SER A 797 -34.35 1.61 -10.94
C SER A 797 -34.42 2.36 -12.27
N LEU A 798 -34.76 1.66 -13.36
CA LEU A 798 -35.02 2.29 -14.66
C LEU A 798 -36.51 2.54 -14.88
N LYS A 799 -37.37 2.33 -13.87
CA LYS A 799 -38.80 2.56 -14.03
C LYS A 799 -39.07 4.03 -14.33
N GLY A 800 -39.68 4.29 -15.49
CA GLY A 800 -39.91 5.64 -15.99
C GLY A 800 -38.71 6.29 -16.69
N HIS A 801 -37.56 5.60 -16.78
CA HIS A 801 -36.40 6.02 -17.55
C HIS A 801 -36.52 5.57 -19.01
N ASN A 802 -36.02 6.37 -19.96
CA ASN A 802 -36.10 6.08 -21.40
C ASN A 802 -35.38 4.77 -21.79
N LEU A 803 -34.34 4.38 -21.04
CA LEU A 803 -33.58 3.14 -21.24
C LEU A 803 -34.20 1.89 -20.61
N ASN A 804 -35.37 2.01 -19.96
CA ASN A 804 -36.07 0.85 -19.41
C ASN A 804 -36.34 -0.18 -20.52
N ARG A 805 -35.82 -1.40 -20.35
CA ARG A 805 -35.91 -2.49 -21.33
C ARG A 805 -35.37 -2.13 -22.72
N ARG A 806 -34.31 -1.31 -22.75
CA ARG A 806 -33.63 -0.93 -24.01
C ARG A 806 -32.11 -1.04 -23.92
N ILE A 807 -31.56 -1.59 -22.84
CA ILE A 807 -30.09 -1.67 -22.70
C ILE A 807 -29.56 -2.86 -23.52
N SER A 808 -28.59 -2.57 -24.40
CA SER A 808 -28.00 -3.52 -25.34
C SER A 808 -26.47 -3.66 -25.24
N SER A 809 -25.75 -2.72 -24.64
CA SER A 809 -24.29 -2.85 -24.43
C SER A 809 -23.79 -2.08 -23.20
N ILE A 810 -22.60 -2.42 -22.70
CA ILE A 810 -22.08 -1.93 -21.41
C ILE A 810 -20.56 -1.74 -21.49
N LYS A 811 -20.08 -0.56 -21.08
CA LYS A 811 -18.65 -0.25 -21.03
C LYS A 811 -18.24 0.25 -19.65
N PHE A 812 -17.16 -0.29 -19.11
CA PHE A 812 -16.51 0.17 -17.89
C PHE A 812 -15.50 1.25 -18.28
N LEU A 813 -15.90 2.51 -18.13
CA LEU A 813 -15.14 3.68 -18.55
C LEU A 813 -14.07 4.04 -17.52
N LYS A 814 -12.87 4.36 -18.03
CA LYS A 814 -11.85 5.09 -17.26
C LYS A 814 -12.26 6.57 -17.14
N GLU A 815 -11.83 7.26 -16.08
CA GLU A 815 -12.20 8.68 -15.78
C GLU A 815 -12.09 9.64 -16.99
N HIS A 816 -11.13 9.44 -17.89
CA HIS A 816 -10.93 10.29 -19.07
C HIS A 816 -11.88 9.98 -20.25
N GLU A 817 -12.50 8.79 -20.29
CA GLU A 817 -13.46 8.43 -21.35
C GLU A 817 -14.87 8.99 -21.08
N VAL A 818 -15.13 9.42 -19.84
CA VAL A 818 -16.44 9.91 -19.36
C VAL A 818 -16.83 11.24 -20.03
N PHE A 819 -15.86 12.11 -20.30
CA PHE A 819 -16.07 13.49 -20.76
C PHE A 819 -16.17 13.64 -22.28
N ASN A 820 -16.33 12.56 -23.06
CA ASN A 820 -16.63 12.70 -24.49
C ASN A 820 -18.13 12.92 -24.70
N GLY A 821 -18.55 14.16 -24.98
CA GLY A 821 -19.97 14.51 -25.06
C GLY A 821 -20.26 16.02 -25.02
N LEU A 822 -21.55 16.39 -24.93
CA LEU A 822 -22.00 17.78 -24.85
C LEU A 822 -22.23 18.19 -23.39
N TYR A 823 -21.63 19.30 -22.97
CA TYR A 823 -21.65 19.75 -21.58
C TYR A 823 -21.86 21.25 -21.44
N GLU A 824 -22.34 21.66 -20.27
CA GLU A 824 -22.23 23.03 -19.77
C GLU A 824 -21.13 23.11 -18.71
N ILE A 825 -20.34 24.18 -18.75
CA ILE A 825 -19.28 24.44 -17.77
C ILE A 825 -19.81 25.44 -16.76
N VAL A 826 -20.13 24.98 -15.55
CA VAL A 826 -20.78 25.75 -14.49
C VAL A 826 -19.75 26.23 -13.48
N THR A 827 -19.75 27.51 -13.11
CA THR A 827 -18.85 27.99 -12.04
C THR A 827 -19.27 27.46 -10.67
N ALA A 828 -18.31 27.02 -9.85
CA ALA A 828 -18.58 26.60 -8.48
C ALA A 828 -18.94 27.78 -7.55
N ILE A 829 -18.56 29.02 -7.89
CA ILE A 829 -18.78 30.21 -7.05
C ILE A 829 -20.25 30.37 -6.66
N ASN A 830 -21.18 30.14 -7.60
CA ASN A 830 -22.62 30.24 -7.34
C ASN A 830 -23.43 29.03 -7.82
N ASN A 831 -22.81 28.06 -8.51
CA ASN A 831 -23.46 26.89 -9.11
C ASN A 831 -24.64 27.22 -10.06
N LYS A 832 -24.73 28.45 -10.58
CA LYS A 832 -25.85 28.96 -11.38
C LYS A 832 -25.42 29.58 -12.72
N SER A 833 -24.22 30.13 -12.80
CA SER A 833 -23.69 30.75 -14.02
C SER A 833 -22.81 29.78 -14.79
N VAL A 834 -22.76 29.92 -16.11
CA VAL A 834 -22.08 29.03 -17.06
C VAL A 834 -21.13 29.79 -17.98
N VAL A 835 -20.15 29.08 -18.53
CA VAL A 835 -19.25 29.59 -19.58
C VAL A 835 -20.00 29.74 -20.89
N ASP A 836 -20.06 30.95 -21.40
CA ASP A 836 -20.88 31.40 -22.53
C ASP A 836 -20.00 32.02 -23.63
N TRP A 837 -20.33 31.72 -24.89
CA TRP A 837 -19.72 32.35 -26.05
C TRP A 837 -20.69 32.44 -27.25
N SER A 838 -20.93 33.65 -27.75
CA SER A 838 -21.77 33.91 -28.93
C SER A 838 -20.94 34.44 -30.10
N LYS A 839 -21.14 33.84 -31.28
CA LYS A 839 -20.47 34.20 -32.54
C LYS A 839 -20.66 35.68 -32.94
N ASP A 840 -21.80 36.28 -32.57
CA ASP A 840 -22.16 37.65 -32.94
C ASP A 840 -21.49 38.73 -32.07
N LYS A 841 -20.79 38.34 -30.99
CA LYS A 841 -20.20 39.26 -30.00
C LYS A 841 -18.74 38.92 -29.69
N ASN A 842 -17.85 39.40 -30.55
CA ASN A 842 -16.40 39.65 -30.33
C ASN A 842 -15.49 38.47 -29.92
N SER A 843 -15.87 37.22 -30.20
CA SER A 843 -15.12 36.00 -29.87
C SER A 843 -14.82 35.78 -28.37
N ASN A 844 -15.18 36.70 -27.47
CA ASN A 844 -14.80 36.65 -26.07
C ASN A 844 -15.66 35.66 -25.27
N VAL A 845 -15.01 34.82 -24.47
CA VAL A 845 -15.72 33.88 -23.59
C VAL A 845 -15.94 34.55 -22.24
N HIS A 846 -17.14 34.42 -21.71
CA HIS A 846 -17.55 35.10 -20.50
C HIS A 846 -18.52 34.24 -19.69
N LEU A 847 -18.74 34.63 -18.44
CA LEU A 847 -19.70 34.00 -17.56
C LEU A 847 -21.08 34.63 -17.77
N TRP A 848 -22.12 33.80 -17.88
CA TRP A 848 -23.50 34.26 -18.00
C TRP A 848 -24.44 33.36 -17.19
N GLU A 849 -25.58 33.87 -16.77
CA GLU A 849 -26.62 33.05 -16.14
C GLU A 849 -27.09 31.93 -17.09
N ARG A 850 -27.35 30.74 -16.55
CA ARG A 850 -27.80 29.60 -17.35
C ARG A 850 -29.16 29.87 -17.99
N ARG A 851 -29.23 29.80 -19.32
CA ARG A 851 -30.45 29.99 -20.14
C ARG A 851 -30.71 28.84 -21.12
N ASN A 852 -29.96 27.75 -21.03
CA ASN A 852 -30.08 26.55 -21.86
C ASN A 852 -29.99 26.85 -23.38
N GLN A 853 -29.10 27.76 -23.77
CA GLN A 853 -28.88 28.17 -25.16
C GLN A 853 -27.63 27.48 -25.74
N ASP A 854 -27.53 27.38 -27.07
CA ASP A 854 -26.41 26.67 -27.71
C ASP A 854 -25.04 27.35 -27.50
N ASN A 855 -25.02 28.67 -27.30
CA ASN A 855 -23.82 29.43 -26.93
C ASN A 855 -23.29 29.10 -25.52
N GLN A 856 -24.00 28.30 -24.72
CA GLN A 856 -23.59 27.85 -23.38
C GLN A 856 -23.16 26.38 -23.35
N LYS A 857 -23.24 25.69 -24.49
CA LYS A 857 -23.03 24.25 -24.61
C LYS A 857 -21.76 23.95 -25.39
N TRP A 858 -20.99 22.99 -24.92
CA TRP A 858 -19.65 22.69 -25.41
C TRP A 858 -19.46 21.18 -25.59
N TYR A 859 -19.03 20.74 -26.78
CA TYR A 859 -18.60 19.38 -27.02
C TYR A 859 -17.18 19.17 -26.50
N PHE A 860 -17.04 18.32 -25.49
CA PHE A 860 -15.75 17.85 -25.03
C PHE A 860 -15.35 16.64 -25.86
N LYS A 861 -14.15 16.69 -26.46
CA LYS A 861 -13.60 15.63 -27.30
C LYS A 861 -12.15 15.34 -26.91
N TYR A 862 -11.94 14.21 -26.26
CA TYR A 862 -10.64 13.72 -25.86
C TYR A 862 -9.82 13.28 -27.07
N ASP A 863 -8.57 13.73 -27.10
CA ASP A 863 -7.56 13.34 -28.07
C ASP A 863 -6.53 12.49 -27.34
N SER A 864 -6.49 11.19 -27.68
CA SER A 864 -5.63 10.21 -27.02
C SER A 864 -4.14 10.44 -27.28
N GLU A 865 -3.78 11.02 -28.43
CA GLU A 865 -2.38 11.34 -28.75
C GLU A 865 -1.90 12.56 -27.97
N LYS A 866 -2.79 13.53 -27.78
CA LYS A 866 -2.51 14.75 -27.00
C LYS A 866 -2.71 14.56 -25.50
N GLN A 867 -3.41 13.51 -25.07
CA GLN A 867 -3.86 13.29 -23.70
C GLN A 867 -4.61 14.52 -23.12
N ALA A 868 -5.52 15.11 -23.90
CA ALA A 868 -6.26 16.32 -23.53
C ALA A 868 -7.56 16.47 -24.35
N PHE A 869 -8.46 17.32 -23.90
CA PHE A 869 -9.74 17.61 -24.54
C PHE A 869 -9.66 18.82 -25.46
N GLN A 870 -10.30 18.73 -26.63
CA GLN A 870 -10.86 19.90 -27.30
C GLN A 870 -12.22 20.21 -26.69
N ILE A 871 -12.50 21.48 -26.42
CA ILE A 871 -13.80 21.95 -25.93
C ILE A 871 -14.41 22.79 -27.06
N ILE A 872 -15.22 22.15 -27.89
CA ILE A 872 -15.76 22.69 -29.15
C ILE A 872 -17.10 23.36 -28.87
N SER A 873 -17.39 24.52 -29.45
CA SER A 873 -18.68 25.19 -29.23
C SER A 873 -19.81 24.44 -29.95
N LYS A 874 -20.97 24.32 -29.31
CA LYS A 874 -22.19 23.84 -30.01
C LYS A 874 -22.76 24.90 -30.96
N ALA A 875 -22.56 26.19 -30.67
CA ALA A 875 -23.03 27.27 -31.53
C ALA A 875 -22.26 27.34 -32.87
N ASP A 876 -21.01 26.86 -32.90
CA ASP A 876 -20.21 26.70 -34.12
C ASP A 876 -19.12 25.63 -33.90
N GLU A 877 -19.27 24.46 -34.52
CA GLU A 877 -18.35 23.33 -34.31
C GLU A 877 -16.94 23.53 -34.90
N TYR A 878 -16.73 24.58 -35.69
CA TYR A 878 -15.38 24.96 -36.13
C TYR A 878 -14.61 25.72 -35.05
N GLU A 879 -15.29 26.22 -34.03
CA GLU A 879 -14.75 27.08 -32.99
C GLU A 879 -14.54 26.29 -31.69
N VAL A 880 -13.37 26.44 -31.08
CA VAL A 880 -13.00 25.78 -29.81
C VAL A 880 -12.71 26.83 -28.75
N LEU A 881 -13.07 26.52 -27.51
CA LEU A 881 -12.58 27.23 -26.33
C LEU A 881 -11.06 27.17 -26.35
N ALA A 882 -10.42 28.32 -26.38
CA ALA A 882 -9.00 28.41 -26.59
C ALA A 882 -8.39 29.55 -25.78
N TRP A 883 -7.12 29.37 -25.51
CA TRP A 883 -6.22 30.45 -25.17
C TRP A 883 -5.07 30.40 -26.17
N ASN A 884 -4.53 31.54 -26.58
CA ASN A 884 -3.33 31.58 -27.43
C ASN A 884 -2.17 32.19 -26.66
N ASP A 885 -1.00 31.54 -26.74
CA ASP A 885 0.23 32.02 -26.12
C ASP A 885 0.83 33.19 -26.90
N PHE A 886 0.22 34.35 -26.77
CA PHE A 886 0.57 35.56 -27.53
C PHE A 886 0.51 36.81 -26.65
N LYS A 887 1.59 37.62 -26.68
CA LYS A 887 1.70 38.94 -26.05
C LYS A 887 1.22 39.00 -24.58
N ASN A 888 1.49 37.96 -23.78
CA ASN A 888 1.04 37.84 -22.39
C ASN A 888 -0.48 37.95 -22.20
N SER A 889 -1.26 37.63 -23.24
CA SER A 889 -2.72 37.54 -23.11
C SER A 889 -3.07 36.50 -22.06
N MET A 890 -4.02 36.82 -21.18
CA MET A 890 -4.66 35.87 -20.28
C MET A 890 -6.09 35.55 -20.73
N ASN A 891 -6.54 36.16 -21.83
CA ASN A 891 -7.94 36.08 -22.22
C ASN A 891 -8.30 34.73 -22.84
N VAL A 892 -9.43 34.15 -22.44
CA VAL A 892 -10.00 32.96 -23.09
C VAL A 892 -11.07 33.41 -24.08
N PHE A 893 -11.06 32.79 -25.25
CA PHE A 893 -11.96 33.12 -26.36
C PHE A 893 -12.31 31.84 -27.11
N ALA A 894 -13.33 31.87 -27.96
CA ALA A 894 -13.51 30.80 -28.94
C ALA A 894 -12.85 31.23 -30.26
N THR A 895 -12.14 30.29 -30.89
CA THR A 895 -11.46 30.51 -32.17
C THR A 895 -11.52 29.26 -33.03
N TYR A 896 -11.37 29.45 -34.35
CA TYR A 896 -11.19 28.36 -35.30
C TYR A 896 -10.16 27.33 -34.82
N ASN A 897 -10.56 26.06 -34.83
CA ASN A 897 -9.77 24.95 -34.33
C ASN A 897 -8.56 24.64 -35.22
N SER A 898 -7.42 25.24 -34.87
CA SER A 898 -6.14 25.00 -35.53
C SER A 898 -5.32 23.85 -34.93
N LYS A 899 -5.92 23.08 -34.00
CA LYS A 899 -5.29 21.93 -33.31
C LYS A 899 -3.93 22.23 -32.68
N LYS A 900 -3.72 23.46 -32.22
CA LYS A 900 -2.53 23.86 -31.47
C LYS A 900 -2.62 23.36 -30.03
N ASP A 901 -1.51 23.06 -29.38
CA ASP A 901 -1.51 22.57 -27.99
C ASP A 901 -2.21 23.53 -27.03
N GLU A 902 -2.16 24.85 -27.28
CA GLU A 902 -2.90 25.84 -26.49
C GLU A 902 -4.43 25.81 -26.66
N HIS A 903 -4.96 25.07 -27.64
CA HIS A 903 -6.39 24.85 -27.88
C HIS A 903 -6.92 23.59 -27.18
N TYR A 904 -6.06 22.88 -26.44
CA TYR A 904 -6.42 21.67 -25.71
C TYR A 904 -6.40 21.94 -24.20
N TRP A 905 -7.27 21.21 -23.49
CA TRP A 905 -7.50 21.37 -22.05
C TRP A 905 -7.43 20.03 -21.33
N ILE A 906 -6.82 20.01 -20.14
CA ILE A 906 -6.77 18.86 -19.24
C ILE A 906 -7.76 19.12 -18.10
N LEU A 907 -8.53 18.09 -17.73
CA LEU A 907 -9.48 18.15 -16.62
C LEU A 907 -8.85 17.50 -15.38
N ASP A 908 -8.62 18.29 -14.33
CA ASP A 908 -8.21 17.76 -13.04
C ASP A 908 -9.39 17.75 -12.07
N TYR A 909 -9.83 16.55 -11.66
CA TYR A 909 -10.92 16.40 -10.69
C TYR A 909 -10.48 16.83 -9.28
N LEU A 910 -11.31 17.64 -8.63
CA LEU A 910 -11.06 18.18 -7.28
C LEU A 910 -11.99 17.55 -6.21
N GLY A 911 -12.88 16.64 -6.57
CA GLY A 911 -13.91 16.12 -5.67
C GLY A 911 -15.24 16.87 -5.78
N GLU A 912 -16.32 16.22 -5.32
CA GLU A 912 -17.69 16.78 -5.28
C GLU A 912 -18.19 17.32 -6.65
N GLY A 913 -17.76 16.70 -7.75
CA GLY A 913 -18.13 17.11 -9.12
C GLY A 913 -17.36 18.31 -9.67
N ASN A 914 -16.38 18.86 -8.97
CA ASN A 914 -15.61 20.04 -9.40
C ASN A 914 -14.32 19.66 -10.15
N TYR A 915 -13.95 20.49 -11.13
CA TYR A 915 -12.77 20.32 -11.99
C TYR A 915 -11.99 21.63 -12.11
N LEU A 916 -10.67 21.54 -12.18
CA LEU A 916 -9.84 22.55 -12.83
C LEU A 916 -9.78 22.22 -14.32
N ILE A 917 -9.92 23.23 -15.17
CA ILE A 917 -9.77 23.08 -16.62
C ILE A 917 -8.47 23.77 -17.03
N ARG A 918 -7.45 22.98 -17.30
CA ARG A 918 -6.04 23.38 -17.41
C ARG A 918 -5.58 23.44 -18.85
N ASN A 919 -4.85 24.47 -19.25
CA ASN A 919 -4.34 24.56 -20.62
C ASN A 919 -3.24 23.52 -20.88
N LYS A 920 -3.29 22.82 -22.03
CA LYS A 920 -2.32 21.76 -22.34
C LYS A 920 -0.91 22.28 -22.65
N LYS A 921 -0.77 23.44 -23.30
CA LYS A 921 0.53 24.03 -23.62
C LYS A 921 1.22 24.61 -22.39
N LYS A 922 0.50 25.36 -21.57
CA LYS A 922 0.99 25.94 -20.31
C LYS A 922 0.15 25.45 -19.15
N GLN A 923 0.49 24.27 -18.63
CA GLN A 923 -0.36 23.64 -17.64
C GLN A 923 -0.27 24.27 -16.23
N ASN A 924 0.54 25.31 -15.98
CA ASN A 924 0.36 26.15 -14.78
C ASN A 924 -0.88 27.06 -14.88
N LEU A 925 -1.40 27.28 -16.09
CA LEU A 925 -2.55 28.13 -16.37
C LEU A 925 -3.85 27.32 -16.43
N VAL A 926 -4.83 27.72 -15.62
CA VAL A 926 -6.17 27.13 -15.54
C VAL A 926 -7.23 28.18 -15.83
N LEU A 927 -8.41 27.76 -16.26
CA LEU A 927 -9.59 28.61 -16.37
C LEU A 927 -9.91 29.27 -15.01
N ASP A 928 -10.21 30.57 -15.06
CA ASP A 928 -10.40 31.43 -13.90
C ASP A 928 -11.50 32.46 -14.21
N VAL A 929 -12.46 32.58 -13.30
CA VAL A 929 -13.51 33.61 -13.36
C VAL A 929 -12.94 34.93 -12.84
N ASP A 930 -12.85 35.93 -13.72
CA ASP A 930 -12.12 37.15 -13.40
C ASP A 930 -12.65 37.88 -12.16
N GLY A 931 -11.75 38.07 -11.19
CA GLY A 931 -12.03 38.76 -9.94
C GLY A 931 -13.05 38.05 -9.04
N HIS A 932 -13.31 36.75 -9.24
CA HIS A 932 -14.27 35.97 -8.46
C HIS A 932 -15.72 36.54 -8.54
N LYS A 933 -16.05 37.20 -9.66
CA LYS A 933 -17.35 37.85 -9.88
C LYS A 933 -18.33 36.92 -10.61
N THR A 934 -19.62 37.06 -10.33
CA THR A 934 -20.68 36.21 -10.92
C THR A 934 -21.70 36.98 -11.77
N ALA A 935 -21.45 38.27 -12.02
CA ALA A 935 -22.30 39.09 -12.86
C ALA A 935 -22.22 38.65 -14.34
N ASN A 936 -23.33 38.74 -15.07
CA ASN A 936 -23.37 38.47 -16.50
C ASN A 936 -22.33 39.30 -17.26
N GLY A 937 -21.56 38.66 -18.14
CA GLY A 937 -20.48 39.29 -18.89
C GLY A 937 -19.14 39.33 -18.16
N THR A 938 -19.03 38.74 -16.96
CA THR A 938 -17.74 38.59 -16.27
C THR A 938 -16.78 37.79 -17.15
N ASN A 939 -15.56 38.29 -17.35
CA ASN A 939 -14.62 37.67 -18.26
C ASN A 939 -14.15 36.30 -17.77
N ILE A 940 -13.96 35.36 -18.70
CA ILE A 940 -13.27 34.10 -18.45
C ILE A 940 -11.83 34.25 -18.96
N LYS A 941 -10.87 33.98 -18.09
CA LYS A 941 -9.45 34.09 -18.39
C LYS A 941 -8.71 32.82 -18.01
N VAL A 942 -7.46 32.70 -18.40
CA VAL A 942 -6.52 31.79 -17.77
C VAL A 942 -5.75 32.53 -16.67
N ASN A 943 -5.42 31.82 -15.60
CA ASN A 943 -4.59 32.35 -14.53
C ASN A 943 -3.71 31.23 -13.96
N GLU A 944 -2.63 31.58 -13.28
CA GLU A 944 -1.88 30.59 -12.52
C GLU A 944 -2.81 29.95 -11.48
N GLN A 945 -2.69 28.64 -11.32
CA GLN A 945 -3.51 27.89 -10.37
C GLN A 945 -3.31 28.46 -8.95
N HIS A 946 -4.41 28.82 -8.28
CA HIS A 946 -4.40 29.21 -6.88
C HIS A 946 -4.06 28.02 -5.98
N ALA A 947 -3.47 28.28 -4.81
CA ALA A 947 -3.29 27.24 -3.81
C ALA A 947 -4.66 26.65 -3.40
N LEU A 948 -4.76 25.33 -3.26
CA LEU A 948 -6.06 24.65 -3.05
C LEU A 948 -6.71 24.99 -1.70
N ASP A 949 -5.93 25.48 -0.73
CA ASP A 949 -6.36 25.98 0.57
C ASP A 949 -6.71 27.48 0.57
N ASN A 950 -6.46 28.19 -0.53
CA ASN A 950 -6.79 29.60 -0.67
C ASN A 950 -8.27 29.76 -1.08
N PRO A 951 -9.06 30.63 -0.43
CA PRO A 951 -10.46 30.89 -0.81
C PRO A 951 -10.67 31.25 -2.29
N SER A 952 -9.67 31.84 -2.94
CA SER A 952 -9.72 32.22 -4.35
C SER A 952 -9.80 31.01 -5.31
N ILE A 953 -9.51 29.79 -4.84
CA ILE A 953 -9.61 28.57 -5.64
C ILE A 953 -11.02 28.35 -6.20
N GLU A 954 -12.06 28.86 -5.53
CA GLU A 954 -13.44 28.77 -6.00
C GLU A 954 -13.64 29.44 -7.37
N ALA A 955 -12.84 30.46 -7.72
CA ALA A 955 -12.87 31.08 -9.05
C ALA A 955 -12.35 30.18 -10.17
N GLN A 956 -11.63 29.11 -9.83
CA GLN A 956 -11.04 28.16 -10.77
C GLN A 956 -11.75 26.80 -10.77
N LYS A 957 -12.74 26.61 -9.90
CA LYS A 957 -13.55 25.39 -9.81
C LYS A 957 -14.74 25.47 -10.76
N PHE A 958 -14.86 24.47 -11.62
CA PHE A 958 -16.00 24.33 -12.53
C PHE A 958 -16.62 22.94 -12.43
N LYS A 959 -17.95 22.87 -12.49
CA LYS A 959 -18.68 21.62 -12.70
C LYS A 959 -18.95 21.45 -14.18
N ILE A 960 -18.76 20.23 -14.67
CA ILE A 960 -18.98 19.89 -16.07
C ILE A 960 -20.26 19.06 -16.12
N ASN A 961 -21.38 19.72 -16.40
CA ASN A 961 -22.69 19.11 -16.36
C ASN A 961 -23.05 18.58 -17.74
N LEU A 962 -23.37 17.28 -17.83
CA LEU A 962 -23.85 16.69 -19.08
C LEU A 962 -25.12 17.40 -19.53
N VAL A 963 -25.20 17.71 -20.83
CA VAL A 963 -26.41 18.18 -21.47
C VAL A 963 -27.00 16.98 -22.20
N ASP A 964 -28.09 16.44 -21.67
CA ASP A 964 -28.86 15.42 -22.35
C ASP A 964 -29.41 16.03 -23.66
N ASN A 965 -29.16 15.36 -24.78
CA ASN A 965 -29.68 15.78 -26.09
C ASN A 965 -31.19 15.61 -26.18
#